data_AF-A0A5D2JGA0-F1
#
_entry.id   AF-A0A5D2JGA0-F1
#
_cell.length_a   1.000
_cell.length_b   1.000
_cell.length_c   1.000
_cell.angle_alpha   90.00
_cell.angle_beta   90.00
_cell.angle_gamma   90.00
#
_symmetry.space_group_name_H-M   'P 1'
#
loop_
_entity.id
_entity.type
_entity.pdbx_description
1 polymer ?
#
loop_
_entity_poly.entity_id
_entity_poly.type
_entity_poly.pdbx_seq_one_letter_code
_entity_poly.pdbx_strand_id
1 'polypeptide(L)'
;MGNVGEQNSDIPFDVLSRLPTKYLPRLKCVCKGWNRLISDPIFMKVQSRKKEPVSGFFCQQRFRLGNEDIPTITHIPVGKQEAKLFQTVFDFLPEHVVLLASCNGLVCGRSCFPRIDPCLYICNPLNHEWMRLTWEEPNREDTFALAFDPCRDLLGTSTKFKLIRVKQIEIESKALCFSFDIYSSDTRAWKKSEEICKCNSNLYKNKGFYVEGVLHWLTDGDEMLTFHVENELSWLVSVPLPAIEFRSIPEACIGHSDDRLHYVLVSQYGLQIWFLEDYFESKWSLKLSKTLEEMEEQHMMFLYNLRERVTQRLAVDMEPWVDLLAFKDGYLLMRVSRNIMLYNIETNRMQLLCSLSKFGTHSTFCTKKLFVCFRCLVSNKCYHLSVNKQMHRLAVFQSTRPLFYSTIANSYTHFSTLEENFCTKFLTSCAQTSNLLHGKVIHAKFIKGLFPNSLYLQNHMLNMYSKCGDLISGHKLFDEMPQRNVVSWSAMLSGFTQHGFFNQALSLFVYMLRDGTSKPNEFTFVSVLQACSLHENLDLAYQVYAMVLRLGFESNVFLVNAFLTALMRRGKKEEALEVFDECSNKDIVTWNVMLSGYLESSCLDLPKFWVQMNHEGLKPDCFTFASVLTGLASVGHLNMGLQVHGQLVKSGHGTEICVQNSVVDMYIKNQRLFDGLKAFNEMGEKDVCSWTQIAAGWLEYGEPTKALEAIAEMRMMGIIPNKFTLATAFNACANLSFLEEGKKAHGLRIKLGVDIDVCVDNALIDMYAKCGSMDGAWGVFKVMDDRSIVSWTTMIMGCAQNGQAREALKIFDEMILKGIKPNYITFVCALYACSQGMFTDEAWKYFSSMTIDHGISPGEDHYIYMVHLLGRAGHIKEAEELILSMPFQPSASVWQTLLNACLVHGDIETGKRAAEHAINLDRKDPASYVLLSNMFAGFNNWDDVGKLRELMETRDVKKVPGTSWIKLEKDCSVPSGPKFSSMGSKIS
;
A
#
# COMPACT_ATOMS: atom_id res chain seq x y z
N MET A 1 -8.02 -18.99 15.02
CA MET A 1 -7.06 -19.14 13.91
C MET A 1 -6.76 -17.73 13.45
N GLY A 2 -5.64 -17.16 13.91
CA GLY A 2 -5.32 -15.75 13.71
C GLY A 2 -4.85 -15.48 12.29
N ASN A 3 -5.40 -14.44 11.67
CA ASN A 3 -4.88 -13.90 10.43
C ASN A 3 -3.57 -13.17 10.74
N VAL A 4 -2.49 -13.79 10.25
CA VAL A 4 -1.12 -13.28 10.23
C VAL A 4 -1.11 -11.97 9.44
N GLY A 5 -0.71 -10.89 10.08
CA GLY A 5 -0.51 -9.59 9.44
C GLY A 5 0.43 -9.72 8.24
N GLU A 6 0.16 -8.93 7.20
CA GLU A 6 1.03 -8.82 6.04
C GLU A 6 2.46 -8.55 6.51
N GLN A 7 3.32 -9.51 6.20
CA GLN A 7 4.74 -9.48 6.52
C GLN A 7 5.37 -8.31 5.76
N ASN A 8 6.00 -7.37 6.47
CA ASN A 8 7.01 -6.50 5.89
C ASN A 8 8.01 -7.36 5.12
N SER A 9 7.91 -7.36 3.79
CA SER A 9 8.79 -8.11 2.90
C SER A 9 10.11 -7.37 2.70
N ASP A 10 10.74 -6.97 3.80
CA ASP A 10 12.09 -6.46 3.78
C ASP A 10 13.02 -7.67 3.83
N ILE A 11 13.85 -7.82 2.80
CA ILE A 11 14.94 -8.79 2.75
C ILE A 11 16.23 -8.05 3.08
N PRO A 12 16.65 -7.99 4.36
CA PRO A 12 18.05 -7.75 4.68
C PRO A 12 18.90 -8.87 4.09
N PHE A 13 19.94 -8.51 3.36
CA PHE A 13 20.87 -9.46 2.78
C PHE A 13 21.98 -9.80 3.79
N ASP A 14 22.05 -11.05 4.22
CA ASP A 14 23.25 -11.61 4.88
C ASP A 14 24.16 -12.32 3.87
N VAL A 15 24.52 -11.56 2.84
CA VAL A 15 25.34 -12.03 1.73
C VAL A 15 26.81 -11.83 2.07
N LEU A 16 27.60 -12.88 1.85
CA LEU A 16 29.07 -12.92 1.81
C LEU A 16 29.86 -13.03 3.13
N SER A 17 29.86 -14.25 3.69
CA SER A 17 31.13 -14.93 4.03
C SER A 17 31.04 -16.47 3.93
N ARG A 18 29.95 -17.01 3.34
CA ARG A 18 29.42 -18.31 3.78
C ARG A 18 30.01 -19.59 3.22
N LEU A 19 30.42 -19.74 1.97
CA LEU A 19 30.74 -21.09 1.48
C LEU A 19 31.88 -21.15 0.47
N PRO A 20 32.68 -22.23 0.48
CA PRO A 20 33.71 -22.48 -0.52
C PRO A 20 33.03 -23.09 -1.75
N THR A 21 32.95 -22.33 -2.83
CA THR A 21 32.51 -22.85 -4.12
C THR A 21 33.65 -23.67 -4.72
N LYS A 22 33.37 -24.91 -5.11
CA LYS A 22 34.30 -25.88 -5.72
C LYS A 22 34.98 -25.43 -7.04
N TYR A 23 34.89 -24.14 -7.40
CA TYR A 23 35.24 -23.57 -8.70
C TYR A 23 35.97 -22.22 -8.59
N LEU A 24 36.62 -21.99 -7.46
CA LEU A 24 37.48 -20.84 -7.19
C LEU A 24 38.59 -20.51 -8.22
N PRO A 25 39.01 -21.37 -9.18
CA PRO A 25 39.93 -20.94 -10.24
C PRO A 25 39.35 -19.91 -11.23
N ARG A 26 38.04 -19.64 -11.23
CA ARG A 26 37.39 -18.74 -12.20
C ARG A 26 36.95 -17.38 -11.66
N LEU A 27 37.02 -17.15 -10.35
CA LEU A 27 36.72 -15.85 -9.74
C LEU A 27 38.02 -15.29 -9.17
N LYS A 28 38.50 -14.17 -9.72
CA LYS A 28 39.67 -13.42 -9.23
C LYS A 28 39.33 -12.64 -7.95
N CYS A 29 38.74 -13.30 -6.95
CA CYS A 29 38.32 -12.70 -5.67
C CYS A 29 38.57 -13.70 -4.53
N VAL A 30 39.84 -14.11 -4.37
CA VAL A 30 40.26 -14.94 -3.24
C VAL A 30 41.48 -14.32 -2.60
N CYS A 31 41.51 -14.27 -1.26
CA CYS A 31 42.66 -13.77 -0.52
C CYS A 31 43.93 -14.57 -0.86
N LYS A 32 45.11 -13.97 -0.70
CA LYS A 32 46.37 -14.55 -1.19
C LYS A 32 46.69 -15.93 -0.57
N GLY A 33 46.26 -16.16 0.67
CA GLY A 33 46.38 -17.47 1.34
C GLY A 33 45.60 -18.59 0.66
N TRP A 34 44.36 -18.34 0.26
CA TRP A 34 43.56 -19.27 -0.54
C TRP A 34 44.13 -19.47 -1.94
N ASN A 35 44.71 -18.43 -2.53
CA ASN A 35 45.35 -18.50 -3.84
C ASN A 35 46.57 -19.46 -3.83
N ARG A 36 47.33 -19.49 -2.72
CA ARG A 36 48.40 -20.49 -2.50
C ARG A 36 47.85 -21.91 -2.39
N LEU A 37 46.74 -22.10 -1.67
CA LEU A 37 46.10 -23.42 -1.49
C LEU A 37 45.52 -24.00 -2.80
N ILE A 38 44.83 -23.19 -3.61
CA ILE A 38 44.29 -23.63 -4.92
C ILE A 38 45.37 -23.79 -6.00
N SER A 39 46.57 -23.24 -5.76
CA SER A 39 47.75 -23.49 -6.59
C SER A 39 48.44 -24.81 -6.25
N ASP A 40 48.03 -25.50 -5.18
CA ASP A 40 48.53 -26.83 -4.82
C ASP A 40 48.03 -27.89 -5.83
N PRO A 41 48.94 -28.63 -6.50
CA PRO A 41 48.57 -29.59 -7.53
C PRO A 41 47.76 -30.80 -7.03
N ILE A 42 47.94 -31.20 -5.76
CA ILE A 42 47.26 -32.34 -5.15
C ILE A 42 45.83 -31.94 -4.82
N PHE A 43 45.65 -30.74 -4.26
CA PHE A 43 44.34 -30.15 -3.99
C PHE A 43 43.47 -30.07 -5.25
N MET A 44 44.04 -29.56 -6.36
CA MET A 44 43.36 -29.47 -7.66
C MET A 44 42.98 -30.84 -8.23
N LYS A 45 43.83 -31.86 -8.04
CA LYS A 45 43.62 -33.22 -8.54
C LYS A 45 42.46 -33.93 -7.81
N VAL A 46 42.31 -33.71 -6.50
CA VAL A 46 41.20 -34.26 -5.70
C VAL A 46 39.87 -33.56 -6.05
N GLN A 47 39.89 -32.24 -6.26
CA GLN A 47 38.66 -31.48 -6.53
C GLN A 47 38.11 -31.66 -7.95
N SER A 48 38.97 -31.92 -8.94
CA SER A 48 38.58 -32.14 -10.35
C SER A 48 37.65 -33.35 -10.62
N ARG A 49 37.41 -34.21 -9.61
CA ARG A 49 36.65 -35.47 -9.76
C ARG A 49 35.15 -35.39 -9.38
N LYS A 50 34.63 -34.26 -8.88
CA LYS A 50 33.21 -34.12 -8.45
C LYS A 50 32.42 -33.24 -9.45
N LYS A 51 31.18 -33.61 -9.77
CA LYS A 51 30.60 -33.41 -11.11
C LYS A 51 29.89 -32.08 -11.46
N GLU A 52 29.50 -31.14 -10.58
CA GLU A 52 28.82 -29.90 -11.05
C GLU A 52 29.12 -28.60 -10.24
N PRO A 53 29.21 -27.40 -10.89
CA PRO A 53 29.34 -26.09 -10.25
C PRO A 53 28.04 -25.40 -9.86
N VAL A 54 28.02 -24.83 -8.66
CA VAL A 54 27.13 -23.71 -8.31
C VAL A 54 28.00 -22.45 -8.18
N SER A 55 27.87 -21.50 -9.11
CA SER A 55 28.63 -20.24 -9.10
C SER A 55 27.73 -19.07 -8.73
N GLY A 56 27.89 -18.49 -7.53
CA GLY A 56 27.19 -17.27 -7.14
C GLY A 56 27.07 -16.99 -5.63
N PHE A 57 26.36 -15.92 -5.25
CA PHE A 57 26.25 -15.40 -3.89
C PHE A 57 25.04 -15.98 -3.15
N PHE A 58 25.10 -16.18 -1.84
CA PHE A 58 23.97 -16.72 -1.06
C PHE A 58 23.28 -15.64 -0.23
N CYS A 59 21.96 -15.71 -0.09
CA CYS A 59 21.18 -14.80 0.75
C CYS A 59 20.13 -15.52 1.58
N GLN A 60 19.83 -14.96 2.75
CA GLN A 60 18.77 -15.38 3.66
C GLN A 60 18.18 -14.12 4.32
N GLN A 61 16.87 -14.10 4.57
CA GLN A 61 16.15 -12.99 5.21
C GLN A 61 16.47 -12.87 6.72
N ARG A 62 16.17 -11.70 7.32
CA ARG A 62 16.49 -11.36 8.72
C ARG A 62 15.86 -12.33 9.72
N PHE A 63 16.64 -12.67 10.74
CA PHE A 63 16.24 -13.53 11.87
C PHE A 63 15.12 -12.91 12.72
N ARG A 64 14.05 -13.66 12.99
CA ARG A 64 13.15 -13.42 14.13
C ARG A 64 13.05 -14.73 14.92
N LEU A 65 13.42 -14.76 16.21
CA LEU A 65 13.24 -15.95 17.07
C LEU A 65 11.75 -16.37 17.12
N GLY A 66 11.27 -17.20 16.19
CA GLY A 66 9.87 -17.58 16.03
C GLY A 66 9.56 -18.36 14.73
N ASN A 67 8.30 -18.81 14.59
CA ASN A 67 7.83 -19.66 13.47
C ASN A 67 7.84 -18.97 12.07
N GLU A 68 8.17 -17.69 12.01
CA GLU A 68 8.29 -16.91 10.76
C GLU A 68 9.63 -17.13 10.04
N ASP A 69 10.60 -17.84 10.64
CA ASP A 69 11.96 -18.10 10.12
C ASP A 69 12.04 -19.11 8.92
N ILE A 70 10.94 -19.44 8.23
CA ILE A 70 10.88 -20.53 7.22
C ILE A 70 10.34 -20.00 5.87
N PRO A 71 10.91 -20.29 4.66
CA PRO A 71 12.15 -21.00 4.27
C PRO A 71 13.00 -20.32 3.15
N THR A 72 14.13 -20.98 2.80
CA THR A 72 15.06 -20.83 1.66
C THR A 72 16.23 -19.84 1.80
N ILE A 73 17.40 -20.38 2.16
CA ILE A 73 18.68 -19.82 1.73
C ILE A 73 18.68 -19.88 0.19
N THR A 74 18.66 -18.72 -0.45
CA THR A 74 18.62 -18.56 -1.90
C THR A 74 20.01 -18.21 -2.42
N HIS A 75 20.21 -18.37 -3.73
CA HIS A 75 21.49 -18.19 -4.40
C HIS A 75 21.35 -17.26 -5.62
N ILE A 76 22.30 -16.36 -5.80
CA ILE A 76 22.40 -15.35 -6.86
C ILE A 76 23.49 -15.77 -7.84
N PRO A 77 23.17 -16.28 -9.03
CA PRO A 77 24.18 -16.75 -9.99
C PRO A 77 25.03 -15.61 -10.55
N VAL A 78 26.34 -15.86 -10.76
CA VAL A 78 27.33 -14.84 -11.22
C VAL A 78 27.80 -15.09 -12.68
N GLY A 79 27.04 -15.82 -13.50
CA GLY A 79 27.42 -16.12 -14.89
C GLY A 79 26.24 -16.32 -15.85
N LYS A 80 26.49 -16.19 -17.17
CA LYS A 80 25.49 -16.30 -18.24
C LYS A 80 25.01 -17.75 -18.42
N GLN A 81 24.12 -18.19 -17.55
CA GLN A 81 23.08 -19.17 -17.83
C GLN A 81 21.92 -18.83 -16.89
N GLU A 82 20.76 -18.50 -17.46
CA GLU A 82 19.49 -18.36 -16.73
C GLU A 82 19.07 -19.76 -16.25
N ALA A 83 19.79 -20.31 -15.26
CA ALA A 83 19.40 -21.53 -14.58
C ALA A 83 18.32 -21.19 -13.54
N LYS A 84 17.25 -21.99 -13.54
CA LYS A 84 16.10 -21.92 -12.62
C LYS A 84 16.57 -21.71 -11.18
N LEU A 85 16.14 -20.61 -10.57
CA LEU A 85 16.70 -20.06 -9.33
C LEU A 85 16.26 -20.74 -8.02
N PHE A 86 15.75 -21.97 -8.05
CA PHE A 86 15.17 -22.61 -6.86
C PHE A 86 15.50 -24.11 -6.77
N GLN A 87 16.78 -24.46 -6.86
CA GLN A 87 17.25 -25.74 -6.31
C GLN A 87 17.74 -25.48 -4.88
N THR A 88 17.35 -26.33 -3.93
CA THR A 88 17.97 -26.38 -2.60
C THR A 88 19.46 -26.71 -2.78
N VAL A 89 20.32 -25.68 -2.74
CA VAL A 89 21.78 -25.80 -2.92
C VAL A 89 22.47 -26.52 -1.73
N PHE A 90 21.71 -26.79 -0.66
CA PHE A 90 22.18 -27.24 0.64
C PHE A 90 21.63 -28.62 1.02
N ASP A 91 21.84 -29.61 0.17
CA ASP A 91 21.55 -31.03 0.48
C ASP A 91 22.43 -31.60 1.62
N PHE A 92 23.45 -30.85 2.03
CA PHE A 92 24.41 -31.21 3.07
C PHE A 92 24.07 -30.65 4.47
N LEU A 93 23.10 -29.74 4.59
CA LEU A 93 22.64 -29.26 5.89
C LEU A 93 21.67 -30.29 6.48
N PRO A 94 21.84 -30.66 7.77
CA PRO A 94 21.07 -31.76 8.37
C PRO A 94 19.56 -31.47 8.45
N GLU A 95 19.16 -30.19 8.61
CA GLU A 95 17.78 -29.72 8.71
C GLU A 95 17.64 -28.27 8.20
N HIS A 96 16.43 -27.69 8.28
CA HIS A 96 16.21 -26.27 8.06
C HIS A 96 16.92 -25.45 9.16
N VAL A 97 18.03 -24.80 8.77
CA VAL A 97 18.85 -23.96 9.65
C VAL A 97 18.86 -22.51 9.17
N VAL A 98 19.03 -21.59 10.12
CA VAL A 98 19.27 -20.17 9.85
C VAL A 98 20.75 -19.89 10.01
N LEU A 99 21.41 -19.39 8.96
CA LEU A 99 22.86 -19.19 8.98
C LEU A 99 23.21 -18.05 9.93
N LEU A 100 24.15 -18.21 10.86
CA LEU A 100 24.57 -17.18 11.82
C LEU A 100 25.94 -16.57 11.52
N ALA A 101 26.91 -17.38 11.09
CA ALA A 101 28.28 -16.93 10.82
C ALA A 101 28.94 -17.74 9.71
N SER A 102 30.08 -17.23 9.23
CA SER A 102 30.99 -18.00 8.38
C SER A 102 32.33 -17.38 8.21
N CYS A 103 33.28 -18.23 7.91
CA CYS A 103 34.65 -17.84 7.69
C CYS A 103 35.32 -18.87 6.81
N ASN A 104 35.99 -18.42 5.75
CA ASN A 104 36.88 -19.25 4.94
C ASN A 104 36.31 -20.62 4.57
N GLY A 105 35.02 -20.67 4.22
CA GLY A 105 34.35 -21.89 3.76
C GLY A 105 33.69 -22.76 4.84
N LEU A 106 33.76 -22.39 6.12
CA LEU A 106 32.91 -22.96 7.16
C LEU A 106 31.64 -22.14 7.36
N VAL A 107 30.56 -22.83 7.72
CA VAL A 107 29.27 -22.24 8.02
C VAL A 107 28.86 -22.58 9.45
N CYS A 108 28.36 -21.58 10.16
CA CYS A 108 27.63 -21.76 11.41
C CYS A 108 26.17 -21.37 11.16
N GLY A 109 25.23 -22.22 11.56
CA GLY A 109 23.81 -21.93 11.58
C GLY A 109 23.19 -22.35 12.91
N ARG A 110 21.97 -21.90 13.18
CA ARG A 110 21.12 -22.38 14.28
C ARG A 110 19.91 -23.11 13.74
N SER A 111 19.25 -23.92 14.57
CA SER A 111 17.92 -24.44 14.25
C SER A 111 16.94 -23.31 13.91
N CYS A 112 16.04 -23.56 12.94
CA CYS A 112 14.86 -22.71 12.70
C CYS A 112 13.90 -22.68 13.89
N PHE A 113 13.96 -23.67 14.79
CA PHE A 113 13.13 -23.76 15.98
C PHE A 113 13.97 -23.72 17.26
N PRO A 114 14.68 -22.61 17.55
CA PRO A 114 15.62 -22.55 18.67
C PRO A 114 14.96 -22.72 20.05
N ARG A 115 13.63 -22.58 20.16
CA ARG A 115 12.88 -22.89 21.41
C ARG A 115 12.61 -24.38 21.62
N ILE A 116 12.65 -25.18 20.55
CA ILE A 116 12.39 -26.62 20.55
C ILE A 116 13.72 -27.39 20.46
N ASP A 117 14.63 -26.91 19.62
CA ASP A 117 15.98 -27.42 19.44
C ASP A 117 17.01 -26.27 19.53
N PRO A 118 17.43 -25.89 20.74
CA PRO A 118 18.41 -24.83 20.96
C PRO A 118 19.82 -25.31 20.62
N CYS A 119 20.11 -25.53 19.33
CA CYS A 119 21.40 -26.02 18.85
C CYS A 119 22.00 -25.12 17.76
N LEU A 120 23.33 -25.04 17.79
CA LEU A 120 24.17 -24.51 16.73
C LEU A 120 24.74 -25.66 15.90
N TYR A 121 24.77 -25.47 14.58
CA TYR A 121 25.25 -26.40 13.58
C TYR A 121 26.44 -25.76 12.88
N ILE A 122 27.62 -26.35 13.04
CA ILE A 122 28.81 -25.94 12.31
C ILE A 122 29.06 -26.98 11.23
N CYS A 123 28.98 -26.55 9.98
CA CYS A 123 29.07 -27.42 8.83
C CYS A 123 30.32 -27.10 8.01
N ASN A 124 31.02 -28.16 7.61
CA ASN A 124 32.00 -28.14 6.54
C ASN A 124 31.34 -28.66 5.25
N PRO A 125 31.02 -27.76 4.30
CA PRO A 125 30.36 -28.12 3.04
C PRO A 125 31.20 -29.02 2.13
N LEU A 126 32.52 -29.09 2.32
CA LEU A 126 33.41 -29.83 1.41
C LEU A 126 33.41 -31.34 1.68
N ASN A 127 33.31 -31.72 2.95
CA ASN A 127 33.28 -33.12 3.39
C ASN A 127 31.91 -33.55 3.96
N HIS A 128 30.92 -32.63 4.01
CA HIS A 128 29.58 -32.87 4.55
C HIS A 128 29.58 -33.23 6.05
N GLU A 129 30.67 -32.93 6.78
CA GLU A 129 30.71 -33.08 8.24
C GLU A 129 29.99 -31.92 8.92
N TRP A 130 29.28 -32.24 9.99
CA TRP A 130 28.62 -31.25 10.82
C TRP A 130 28.82 -31.55 12.30
N MET A 131 28.92 -30.48 13.08
CA MET A 131 29.03 -30.52 14.53
C MET A 131 27.82 -29.82 15.12
N ARG A 132 27.15 -30.51 16.05
CA ARG A 132 26.03 -29.97 16.82
C ARG A 132 26.52 -29.51 18.17
N LEU A 133 26.27 -28.25 18.50
CA LEU A 133 26.59 -27.64 19.79
C LEU A 133 25.30 -27.23 20.49
N THR A 134 25.18 -27.54 21.78
CA THR A 134 24.04 -27.10 22.61
C THR A 134 24.14 -25.60 22.90
N TRP A 135 23.01 -24.90 22.86
CA TRP A 135 22.89 -23.47 23.09
C TRP A 135 21.85 -23.19 24.19
N GLU A 136 22.27 -23.30 25.44
CA GLU A 136 21.37 -23.42 26.61
C GLU A 136 20.24 -22.38 26.70
N GLU A 137 20.44 -21.12 26.29
CA GLU A 137 19.39 -20.09 26.22
C GLU A 137 19.58 -19.13 25.02
N PRO A 138 18.66 -19.14 24.03
CA PRO A 138 18.72 -18.23 22.88
C PRO A 138 18.42 -16.76 23.21
N ASN A 139 19.43 -15.89 23.30
CA ASN A 139 19.24 -14.44 23.40
C ASN A 139 19.35 -13.75 22.02
N ARG A 140 18.55 -12.70 21.78
CA ARG A 140 18.58 -11.87 20.55
C ARG A 140 19.85 -11.02 20.42
N GLU A 141 20.51 -10.74 21.54
CA GLU A 141 21.71 -9.89 21.59
C GLU A 141 23.01 -10.66 21.38
N ASP A 142 22.96 -11.99 21.37
CA ASP A 142 24.12 -12.84 21.12
C ASP A 142 24.53 -12.77 19.64
N THR A 143 25.74 -12.27 19.38
CA THR A 143 26.34 -12.27 18.03
C THR A 143 27.39 -13.36 17.91
N PHE A 144 27.37 -14.14 16.82
CA PHE A 144 28.33 -15.22 16.59
C PHE A 144 29.30 -14.88 15.44
N ALA A 145 30.56 -15.25 15.60
CA ALA A 145 31.57 -15.16 14.56
C ALA A 145 32.44 -16.42 14.49
N LEU A 146 32.75 -16.87 13.29
CA LEU A 146 33.63 -18.01 13.06
C LEU A 146 35.06 -17.54 12.79
N ALA A 147 36.02 -18.19 13.45
CA ALA A 147 37.45 -18.01 13.21
C ALA A 147 38.01 -19.33 12.64
N PHE A 148 38.47 -19.27 11.38
CA PHE A 148 39.03 -20.40 10.67
C PHE A 148 40.11 -19.92 9.72
N ASP A 149 41.35 -20.42 9.89
CA ASP A 149 42.48 -20.10 9.02
C ASP A 149 42.85 -21.32 8.15
N PRO A 150 42.50 -21.31 6.85
CA PRO A 150 42.78 -22.41 5.93
C PRO A 150 44.27 -22.59 5.64
N CYS A 151 45.13 -21.62 5.98
CA CYS A 151 46.58 -21.75 5.84
C CYS A 151 47.22 -22.55 6.98
N ARG A 152 46.56 -22.64 8.15
CA ARG A 152 47.04 -23.40 9.32
C ARG A 152 46.41 -24.79 9.39
N ASP A 153 45.12 -24.90 9.09
CA ASP A 153 44.38 -26.15 9.11
C ASP A 153 43.68 -26.40 7.76
N LEU A 154 44.16 -27.40 7.02
CA LEU A 154 43.63 -27.76 5.70
C LEU A 154 42.18 -28.27 5.81
N LEU A 155 41.28 -27.66 5.02
CA LEU A 155 39.89 -28.10 4.90
C LEU A 155 39.81 -29.56 4.41
N GLY A 156 39.27 -30.45 5.25
CA GLY A 156 38.89 -31.82 4.88
C GLY A 156 39.60 -32.97 5.62
N THR A 157 40.55 -32.70 6.53
CA THR A 157 41.25 -33.74 7.34
C THR A 157 40.85 -33.72 8.81
N SER A 158 40.89 -32.54 9.45
CA SER A 158 40.27 -32.25 10.75
C SER A 158 39.98 -30.76 10.80
N THR A 159 38.72 -30.34 10.69
CA THR A 159 38.38 -28.91 10.72
C THR A 159 38.51 -28.36 12.14
N LYS A 160 39.68 -27.82 12.45
CA LYS A 160 39.89 -27.04 13.66
C LYS A 160 39.37 -25.63 13.46
N PHE A 161 38.47 -25.18 14.32
CA PHE A 161 37.90 -23.85 14.27
C PHE A 161 37.62 -23.33 15.68
N LYS A 162 37.48 -22.02 15.79
CA LYS A 162 36.94 -21.38 16.98
C LYS A 162 35.64 -20.66 16.64
N LEU A 163 34.65 -20.77 17.51
CA LEU A 163 33.39 -20.02 17.42
C LEU A 163 33.36 -19.03 18.58
N ILE A 164 33.22 -17.75 18.25
CA ILE A 164 33.20 -16.66 19.23
C ILE A 164 31.75 -16.19 19.35
N ARG A 165 31.24 -16.18 20.58
CA ARG A 165 29.96 -15.57 20.95
C ARG A 165 30.25 -14.25 21.66
N VAL A 166 29.77 -13.16 21.11
CA VAL A 166 29.86 -11.81 21.68
C VAL A 166 28.55 -11.50 22.38
N LYS A 167 28.63 -11.11 23.66
CA LYS A 167 27.49 -10.72 24.48
C LYS A 167 27.61 -9.27 24.90
N GLN A 168 26.55 -8.51 24.70
CA GLN A 168 26.41 -7.17 25.24
C GLN A 168 25.97 -7.27 26.71
N ILE A 169 26.64 -6.54 27.59
CA ILE A 169 26.37 -6.49 29.03
C ILE A 169 26.30 -5.03 29.44
N GLU A 170 25.27 -4.66 30.19
CA GLU A 170 25.17 -3.36 30.82
C GLU A 170 25.75 -3.44 32.25
N ILE A 171 26.71 -2.56 32.56
CA ILE A 171 27.30 -2.44 33.91
C ILE A 171 26.56 -1.33 34.66
N GLU A 172 26.54 -1.36 36.01
CA GLU A 172 25.87 -0.41 36.93
C GLU A 172 26.06 1.10 36.63
N SER A 173 27.05 1.47 35.81
CA SER A 173 27.31 2.83 35.33
C SER A 173 26.57 3.23 34.04
N LYS A 174 25.67 2.40 33.50
CA LYS A 174 25.06 2.51 32.14
C LYS A 174 26.06 2.46 30.99
N ALA A 175 27.29 2.04 31.24
CA ALA A 175 28.28 1.79 30.19
C ALA A 175 28.00 0.43 29.55
N LEU A 176 27.87 0.42 28.22
CA LEU A 176 27.74 -0.81 27.43
C LEU A 176 29.12 -1.48 27.31
N CYS A 177 29.16 -2.79 27.55
CA CYS A 177 30.37 -3.58 27.47
C CYS A 177 30.13 -4.85 26.66
N PHE A 178 31.15 -5.33 25.96
CA PHE A 178 31.14 -6.61 25.25
C PHE A 178 32.00 -7.64 25.98
N SER A 179 31.44 -8.83 26.17
CA SER A 179 32.17 -10.01 26.66
C SER A 179 32.19 -11.11 25.62
N PHE A 180 33.20 -11.97 25.69
CA PHE A 180 33.48 -12.97 24.67
C PHE A 180 33.49 -14.38 25.27
N ASP A 181 32.71 -15.29 24.68
CA ASP A 181 32.81 -16.73 24.93
C ASP A 181 33.43 -17.40 23.70
N ILE A 182 34.40 -18.29 23.89
CA ILE A 182 35.15 -18.97 22.83
C ILE A 182 34.89 -20.47 22.93
N TYR A 183 34.31 -21.05 21.89
CA TYR A 183 34.27 -22.49 21.70
C TYR A 183 35.47 -22.91 20.85
N SER A 184 36.23 -23.90 21.31
CA SER A 184 37.31 -24.51 20.52
C SER A 184 36.92 -25.92 20.11
N SER A 185 37.03 -26.23 18.81
CA SER A 185 36.82 -27.59 18.30
C SER A 185 37.82 -28.61 18.85
N ASP A 186 39.00 -28.16 19.30
CA ASP A 186 40.06 -29.01 19.86
C ASP A 186 39.69 -29.51 21.25
N THR A 187 39.19 -28.63 22.11
CA THR A 187 38.79 -28.97 23.49
C THR A 187 37.33 -29.42 23.57
N ARG A 188 36.54 -29.14 22.52
CA ARG A 188 35.09 -29.36 22.43
C ARG A 188 34.30 -28.73 23.58
N ALA A 189 34.83 -27.64 24.14
CA ALA A 189 34.24 -26.95 25.28
C ALA A 189 34.21 -25.43 25.05
N TRP A 190 33.23 -24.78 25.66
CA TRP A 190 33.18 -23.32 25.78
C TRP A 190 34.13 -22.87 26.89
N LYS A 191 34.92 -21.83 26.61
CA LYS A 191 35.70 -21.08 27.57
C LYS A 191 35.19 -19.64 27.55
N LYS A 192 34.83 -19.10 28.72
CA LYS A 192 34.56 -17.67 28.86
C LYS A 192 35.89 -16.93 28.91
N SER A 193 36.06 -15.91 28.06
CA SER A 193 37.24 -15.05 28.12
C SER A 193 37.13 -14.10 29.31
N GLU A 194 38.27 -13.79 29.92
CA GLU A 194 38.35 -12.78 31.00
C GLU A 194 38.26 -11.35 30.45
N GLU A 195 38.38 -11.20 29.14
CA GLU A 195 38.39 -9.91 28.45
C GLU A 195 36.99 -9.29 28.34
N ILE A 196 36.91 -8.00 28.67
CA ILE A 196 35.70 -7.18 28.57
C ILE A 196 36.05 -5.88 27.85
N CYS A 197 35.44 -5.64 26.68
CA CYS A 197 35.64 -4.42 25.93
C CYS A 197 34.56 -3.39 26.31
N LYS A 198 34.95 -2.22 26.80
CA LYS A 198 34.01 -1.11 27.05
C LYS A 198 33.73 -0.39 25.74
N CYS A 199 32.47 -0.34 25.31
CA CYS A 199 32.08 0.33 24.07
C CYS A 199 30.65 0.86 24.23
N ASN A 200 30.46 2.17 24.15
CA ASN A 200 29.16 2.82 24.38
C ASN A 200 28.21 2.75 23.17
N SER A 201 28.58 1.98 22.14
CA SER A 201 27.87 1.87 20.85
C SER A 201 27.39 0.42 20.68
N ASN A 202 26.24 0.23 20.02
CA ASN A 202 25.72 -1.11 19.74
C ASN A 202 26.41 -1.70 18.50
N LEU A 203 26.41 -3.02 18.39
CA LEU A 203 26.86 -3.67 17.15
C LEU A 203 25.90 -3.34 15.99
N TYR A 204 26.49 -2.96 14.86
CA TYR A 204 25.78 -2.62 13.64
C TYR A 204 25.91 -3.76 12.63
N LYS A 205 24.77 -4.22 12.08
CA LYS A 205 24.66 -5.36 11.14
C LYS A 205 25.17 -6.73 11.66
N ASN A 206 25.51 -6.87 12.96
CA ASN A 206 25.86 -8.11 13.69
C ASN A 206 26.75 -9.13 12.93
N LYS A 207 27.77 -8.66 12.19
CA LYS A 207 28.65 -9.51 11.38
C LYS A 207 30.11 -9.39 11.82
N GLY A 208 30.64 -10.47 12.37
CA GLY A 208 32.06 -10.59 12.68
C GLY A 208 32.87 -10.98 11.44
N PHE A 209 33.93 -10.25 11.17
CA PHE A 209 34.81 -10.45 10.02
C PHE A 209 36.20 -10.87 10.47
N TYR A 210 36.66 -12.05 10.02
CA TYR A 210 37.93 -12.65 10.45
C TYR A 210 39.06 -12.38 9.46
N VAL A 211 40.16 -11.80 9.95
CA VAL A 211 41.39 -11.54 9.20
C VAL A 211 42.58 -11.83 10.12
N GLU A 212 43.48 -12.72 9.69
CA GLU A 212 44.79 -12.95 10.33
C GLU A 212 44.76 -13.18 11.86
N GLY A 213 43.76 -13.92 12.37
CA GLY A 213 43.65 -14.20 13.81
C GLY A 213 42.79 -13.20 14.59
N VAL A 214 42.32 -12.15 13.94
CA VAL A 214 41.55 -11.06 14.53
C VAL A 214 40.14 -11.01 13.94
N LEU A 215 39.15 -10.78 14.79
CA LEU A 215 37.76 -10.54 14.41
C LEU A 215 37.41 -9.06 14.56
N HIS A 216 36.64 -8.54 13.60
CA HIS A 216 36.17 -7.16 13.58
C HIS A 216 34.65 -7.09 13.44
N TRP A 217 34.01 -6.16 14.15
CA TRP A 217 32.58 -5.83 14.01
C TRP A 217 32.40 -4.32 13.89
N LEU A 218 31.43 -3.92 13.08
CA LEU A 218 30.98 -2.52 13.01
C LEU A 218 30.11 -2.19 14.22
N THR A 219 30.20 -0.96 14.70
CA THR A 219 29.25 -0.39 15.66
C THR A 219 28.41 0.69 15.00
N ASP A 220 27.34 1.14 15.65
CA ASP A 220 26.52 2.28 15.24
C ASP A 220 27.16 3.64 15.61
N GLY A 221 28.34 3.64 16.21
CA GLY A 221 29.14 4.82 16.55
C GLY A 221 30.44 4.92 15.74
N ASP A 222 31.41 5.65 16.29
CA ASP A 222 32.64 6.06 15.59
C ASP A 222 33.82 5.07 15.73
N GLU A 223 33.53 3.86 16.22
CA GLU A 223 34.55 2.85 16.53
C GLU A 223 34.14 1.47 16.03
N MET A 224 35.13 0.62 15.73
CA MET A 224 34.93 -0.79 15.39
C MET A 224 35.44 -1.67 16.52
N LEU A 225 34.62 -2.64 16.91
CA LEU A 225 35.01 -3.64 17.90
C LEU A 225 35.98 -4.65 17.28
N THR A 226 37.13 -4.85 17.91
CA THR A 226 38.16 -5.77 17.46
C THR A 226 38.51 -6.77 18.55
N PHE A 227 38.70 -8.04 18.19
CA PHE A 227 39.04 -9.13 19.12
C PHE A 227 40.08 -10.09 18.53
N HIS A 228 41.23 -10.23 19.19
CA HIS A 228 42.26 -11.19 18.80
C HIS A 228 41.99 -12.56 19.44
N VAL A 229 41.71 -13.56 18.60
CA VAL A 229 41.15 -14.85 19.05
C VAL A 229 42.13 -15.70 19.87
N GLU A 230 43.43 -15.68 19.57
CA GLU A 230 44.44 -16.47 20.33
C GLU A 230 44.90 -15.79 21.61
N ASN A 231 45.18 -14.49 21.56
CA ASN A 231 45.66 -13.72 22.70
C ASN A 231 44.53 -13.27 23.65
N GLU A 232 43.27 -13.44 23.25
CA GLU A 232 42.08 -13.02 24.02
C GLU A 232 42.11 -11.53 24.39
N LEU A 233 42.51 -10.67 23.45
CA LEU A 233 42.59 -9.23 23.64
C LEU A 233 41.55 -8.51 22.79
N SER A 234 40.87 -7.53 23.37
CA SER A 234 39.90 -6.68 22.68
C SER A 234 40.37 -5.24 22.62
N TRP A 235 40.06 -4.54 21.55
CA TRP A 235 40.27 -3.09 21.45
C TRP A 235 39.30 -2.47 20.45
N LEU A 236 39.19 -1.15 20.51
CA LEU A 236 38.40 -0.35 19.57
C LEU A 236 39.32 0.32 18.56
N VAL A 237 38.92 0.30 17.30
CA VAL A 237 39.61 1.00 16.21
C VAL A 237 38.70 2.10 15.71
N SER A 238 39.12 3.36 15.79
CA SER A 238 38.32 4.48 15.31
C SER A 238 38.13 4.39 13.79
N VAL A 239 36.91 4.63 13.32
CA VAL A 239 36.64 4.68 11.87
C VAL A 239 37.19 5.97 11.27
N PRO A 240 37.55 5.99 9.97
CA PRO A 240 38.20 7.15 9.36
C PRO A 240 37.34 8.42 9.30
N LEU A 241 36.01 8.28 9.33
CA LEU A 241 35.05 9.38 9.30
C LEU A 241 33.92 9.12 10.31
N PRO A 242 33.85 9.88 11.41
CA PRO A 242 32.81 9.79 12.41
C PRO A 242 31.41 10.01 11.84
N ALA A 243 30.40 9.31 12.36
CA ALA A 243 29.00 9.47 11.98
C ALA A 243 28.49 10.91 12.19
N ILE A 244 29.06 11.63 13.17
CA ILE A 244 28.73 13.03 13.53
C ILE A 244 29.06 14.01 12.40
N GLU A 245 29.99 13.69 11.49
CA GLU A 245 30.39 14.58 10.40
C GLU A 245 29.36 14.67 9.26
N PHE A 246 28.34 13.81 9.28
CA PHE A 246 27.34 13.72 8.23
C PHE A 246 25.99 14.29 8.68
N ARG A 247 25.30 15.00 7.76
CA ARG A 247 23.92 15.46 8.01
C ARG A 247 22.88 14.35 7.80
N SER A 248 23.30 13.25 7.17
CA SER A 248 22.52 12.05 6.86
C SER A 248 23.21 10.82 7.45
N ILE A 249 22.47 9.79 7.85
CA ILE A 249 23.06 8.54 8.38
C ILE A 249 23.84 7.81 7.27
N PRO A 250 25.17 7.65 7.39
CA PRO A 250 25.97 6.98 6.37
C PRO A 250 25.78 5.45 6.41
N GLU A 251 26.08 4.77 5.30
CA GLU A 251 26.09 3.30 5.23
C GLU A 251 27.51 2.78 5.11
N ALA A 252 27.87 1.81 5.95
CA ALA A 252 29.21 1.24 6.00
C ALA A 252 29.22 -0.30 5.91
N CYS A 253 30.32 -0.84 5.39
CA CYS A 253 30.68 -2.25 5.51
C CYS A 253 32.20 -2.42 5.69
N ILE A 254 32.61 -3.46 6.40
CA ILE A 254 34.01 -3.89 6.50
C ILE A 254 34.30 -5.01 5.50
N GLY A 255 35.54 -5.06 5.02
CA GLY A 255 35.97 -6.08 4.09
C GLY A 255 37.48 -6.27 4.06
N HIS A 256 37.93 -7.14 3.17
CA HIS A 256 39.35 -7.47 3.01
C HIS A 256 39.75 -7.40 1.55
N SER A 257 40.88 -6.75 1.28
CA SER A 257 41.54 -6.74 -0.02
C SER A 257 43.03 -6.59 0.22
N ASP A 258 43.86 -7.23 -0.60
CA ASP A 258 45.32 -7.06 -0.56
C ASP A 258 45.98 -7.34 0.80
N ASP A 259 45.43 -8.28 1.56
CA ASP A 259 45.87 -8.63 2.92
C ASP A 259 45.67 -7.50 3.95
N ARG A 260 44.77 -6.54 3.69
CA ARG A 260 44.46 -5.43 4.62
C ARG A 260 42.96 -5.28 4.89
N LEU A 261 42.62 -4.86 6.11
CA LEU A 261 41.26 -4.49 6.47
C LEU A 261 40.86 -3.20 5.72
N HIS A 262 39.68 -3.22 5.12
CA HIS A 262 39.12 -2.07 4.43
C HIS A 262 37.80 -1.66 5.05
N TYR A 263 37.60 -0.34 5.13
CA TYR A 263 36.36 0.30 5.55
C TYR A 263 35.74 1.01 4.35
N VAL A 264 34.54 0.60 3.96
CA VAL A 264 33.81 1.17 2.83
C VAL A 264 32.62 1.93 3.34
N LEU A 265 32.47 3.17 2.89
CA LEU A 265 31.46 4.12 3.33
C LEU A 265 30.73 4.73 2.13
N VAL A 266 29.41 4.81 2.21
CA VAL A 266 28.58 5.64 1.33
C VAL A 266 27.85 6.68 2.17
N SER A 267 28.02 7.95 1.81
CA SER A 267 27.41 9.10 2.49
C SER A 267 26.91 10.14 1.48
N GLN A 268 26.36 11.24 1.98
CA GLN A 268 26.01 12.42 1.17
C GLN A 268 27.19 12.98 0.35
N TYR A 269 28.44 12.71 0.74
CA TYR A 269 29.62 13.16 0.01
C TYR A 269 30.10 12.17 -1.04
N GLY A 270 29.57 10.94 -1.07
CA GLY A 270 29.95 9.92 -2.04
C GLY A 270 30.34 8.57 -1.46
N LEU A 271 30.93 7.73 -2.31
CA LEU A 271 31.53 6.43 -1.97
C LEU A 271 33.01 6.62 -1.65
N GLN A 272 33.42 6.20 -0.46
CA GLN A 272 34.80 6.24 0.01
C GLN A 272 35.26 4.86 0.49
N ILE A 273 36.50 4.50 0.16
CA ILE A 273 37.11 3.23 0.52
C ILE A 273 38.44 3.52 1.16
N TRP A 274 38.61 3.06 2.39
CA TRP A 274 39.82 3.21 3.19
C TRP A 274 40.43 1.84 3.44
N PHE A 275 41.74 1.77 3.57
CA PHE A 275 42.42 0.61 4.14
C PHE A 275 43.17 1.02 5.40
N LEU A 276 43.21 0.12 6.37
CA LEU A 276 43.92 0.31 7.61
C LEU A 276 45.42 0.06 7.37
N GLU A 277 46.25 1.06 7.67
CA GLU A 277 47.71 0.95 7.66
C GLU A 277 48.24 0.42 8.98
N ASP A 278 47.70 0.94 10.08
CA ASP A 278 48.13 0.62 11.43
C ASP A 278 46.92 0.50 12.37
N TYR A 279 46.82 -0.65 13.04
CA TYR A 279 45.73 -0.96 13.97
C TYR A 279 45.79 -0.16 15.28
N PHE A 280 46.98 0.18 15.77
CA PHE A 280 47.17 0.85 17.06
C PHE A 280 47.01 2.36 16.94
N GLU A 281 47.50 2.94 15.84
CA GLU A 281 47.32 4.37 15.56
C GLU A 281 45.96 4.68 14.91
N SER A 282 45.14 3.65 14.61
CA SER A 282 43.92 3.77 13.80
C SER A 282 44.16 4.55 12.51
N LYS A 283 45.31 4.32 11.87
CA LYS A 283 45.75 5.10 10.72
C LYS A 283 45.14 4.54 9.44
N TRP A 284 44.25 5.31 8.83
CA TRP A 284 43.56 4.96 7.59
C TRP A 284 44.11 5.71 6.38
N SER A 285 44.23 5.00 5.26
CA SER A 285 44.60 5.60 3.97
C SER A 285 43.47 5.43 2.95
N LEU A 286 43.11 6.54 2.29
CA LEU A 286 42.04 6.59 1.30
C LEU A 286 42.50 5.93 0.00
N LYS A 287 41.80 4.85 -0.38
CA LYS A 287 42.04 4.11 -1.63
C LYS A 287 41.22 4.65 -2.80
N LEU A 288 39.97 5.02 -2.54
CA LEU A 288 39.03 5.52 -3.55
C LEU A 288 38.09 6.53 -2.90
N SER A 289 37.85 7.65 -3.57
CA SER A 289 36.75 8.56 -3.26
C SER A 289 36.06 8.94 -4.56
N LYS A 290 34.74 8.82 -4.58
CA LYS A 290 33.89 9.22 -5.71
C LYS A 290 32.66 9.93 -5.22
N THR A 291 32.31 11.04 -5.83
CA THR A 291 31.07 11.75 -5.48
C THR A 291 29.85 10.97 -5.96
N LEU A 292 28.67 11.24 -5.37
CA LEU A 292 27.43 10.62 -5.83
C LEU A 292 27.10 11.04 -7.28
N GLU A 293 27.44 12.27 -7.66
CA GLU A 293 27.28 12.80 -9.03
C GLU A 293 28.18 12.05 -10.02
N GLU A 294 29.46 11.84 -9.69
CA GLU A 294 30.38 11.07 -10.54
C GLU A 294 29.90 9.62 -10.72
N MET A 295 29.34 9.02 -9.66
CA MET A 295 28.76 7.69 -9.75
C MET A 295 27.53 7.68 -10.66
N GLU A 296 26.63 8.67 -10.55
CA GLU A 296 25.47 8.83 -11.41
C GLU A 296 25.85 9.03 -12.88
N GLU A 297 26.78 9.93 -13.18
CA GLU A 297 27.20 10.20 -14.56
C GLU A 297 27.80 8.96 -15.23
N GLN A 298 28.66 8.23 -14.50
CA GLN A 298 29.35 7.05 -15.03
C GLN A 298 28.42 5.84 -15.20
N HIS A 299 27.35 5.78 -14.41
CA HIS A 299 26.44 4.64 -14.35
C HIS A 299 24.97 5.08 -14.41
N MET A 300 24.65 6.07 -15.26
CA MET A 300 23.31 6.67 -15.39
C MET A 300 22.21 5.65 -15.72
N MET A 301 22.58 4.54 -16.36
CA MET A 301 21.65 3.42 -16.64
C MET A 301 21.18 2.69 -15.37
N PHE A 302 21.91 2.81 -14.27
CA PHE A 302 21.69 2.07 -13.03
C PHE A 302 21.42 2.96 -11.81
N LEU A 303 21.95 4.19 -11.81
CA LEU A 303 21.88 5.16 -10.70
C LEU A 303 21.15 6.42 -11.19
N TYR A 304 20.01 6.74 -10.58
CA TYR A 304 19.19 7.92 -10.92
C TYR A 304 18.76 8.64 -9.64
N ASN A 305 19.04 9.95 -9.55
CA ASN A 305 18.82 10.79 -8.36
C ASN A 305 19.37 10.19 -7.05
N LEU A 306 20.44 9.39 -7.15
CA LEU A 306 21.25 8.89 -6.05
C LEU A 306 21.65 10.03 -5.09
N ARG A 307 22.05 11.21 -5.59
CA ARG A 307 22.42 12.34 -4.72
C ARG A 307 21.26 12.79 -3.84
N GLU A 308 20.10 13.08 -4.44
CA GLU A 308 18.91 13.51 -3.71
C GLU A 308 18.43 12.43 -2.72
N ARG A 309 18.48 11.17 -3.13
CA ARG A 309 17.97 10.05 -2.33
C ARG A 309 18.85 9.68 -1.15
N VAL A 310 20.18 9.79 -1.30
CA VAL A 310 21.11 9.60 -0.18
C VAL A 310 21.09 10.81 0.77
N THR A 311 20.91 12.02 0.25
CA THR A 311 20.90 13.25 1.09
C THR A 311 19.61 13.46 1.89
N GLN A 312 18.46 12.97 1.41
CA GLN A 312 17.17 13.09 2.12
C GLN A 312 17.01 12.14 3.34
N ARG A 313 18.02 11.32 3.66
CA ARG A 313 17.95 10.35 4.75
C ARG A 313 18.12 11.03 6.12
N LEU A 314 17.02 11.23 6.84
CA LEU A 314 16.98 11.98 8.12
C LEU A 314 16.53 11.17 9.35
N ALA A 315 16.28 9.84 9.24
CA ALA A 315 15.80 9.01 10.36
C ALA A 315 16.44 7.61 10.40
N VAL A 316 16.68 7.08 11.61
CA VAL A 316 17.34 5.79 11.91
C VAL A 316 16.57 4.57 11.37
N ASP A 317 15.25 4.70 11.21
CA ASP A 317 14.36 3.60 10.80
C ASP A 317 14.04 3.58 9.29
N MET A 318 14.64 4.47 8.48
CA MET A 318 14.44 4.48 7.03
C MET A 318 15.45 3.53 6.34
N GLU A 319 14.95 2.62 5.50
CA GLU A 319 15.80 1.74 4.70
C GLU A 319 16.76 2.56 3.82
N PRO A 320 18.07 2.26 3.83
CA PRO A 320 19.02 2.95 2.98
C PRO A 320 18.75 2.67 1.50
N TRP A 321 18.79 3.74 0.70
CA TRP A 321 18.64 3.62 -0.75
C TRP A 321 19.84 2.92 -1.40
N VAL A 322 21.03 3.10 -0.81
CA VAL A 322 22.24 2.33 -1.11
C VAL A 322 22.68 1.59 0.14
N ASP A 323 22.57 0.27 0.15
CA ASP A 323 23.06 -0.57 1.25
C ASP A 323 24.34 -1.29 0.82
N LEU A 324 25.41 -1.09 1.60
CA LEU A 324 26.67 -1.78 1.38
C LEU A 324 26.62 -3.16 2.02
N LEU A 325 26.58 -4.19 1.17
CA LEU A 325 26.36 -5.56 1.62
C LEU A 325 27.67 -6.26 1.98
N ALA A 326 28.70 -6.12 1.13
CA ALA A 326 30.02 -6.71 1.38
C ALA A 326 31.10 -6.12 0.48
N PHE A 327 32.33 -6.10 0.98
CA PHE A 327 33.52 -5.72 0.22
C PHE A 327 34.59 -6.83 0.28
N LYS A 328 35.09 -7.26 -0.88
CA LYS A 328 36.18 -8.25 -0.94
C LYS A 328 36.98 -8.15 -2.22
N ASP A 329 38.31 -8.15 -2.10
CA ASP A 329 39.27 -8.24 -3.21
C ASP A 329 38.96 -7.27 -4.37
N GLY A 330 38.66 -6.00 -4.05
CA GLY A 330 38.37 -4.95 -5.04
C GLY A 330 36.96 -4.96 -5.64
N TYR A 331 36.07 -5.84 -5.16
CA TYR A 331 34.66 -5.87 -5.55
C TYR A 331 33.77 -5.46 -4.38
N LEU A 332 32.83 -4.57 -4.68
CA LEU A 332 31.82 -4.08 -3.75
C LEU A 332 30.44 -4.59 -4.19
N LEU A 333 29.79 -5.35 -3.31
CA LEU A 333 28.40 -5.75 -3.50
C LEU A 333 27.51 -4.74 -2.78
N MET A 334 26.61 -4.11 -3.52
CA MET A 334 25.70 -3.10 -2.99
C MET A 334 24.28 -3.32 -3.49
N ARG A 335 23.31 -3.01 -2.63
CA ARG A 335 21.90 -2.88 -3.02
C ARG A 335 21.65 -1.42 -3.35
N VAL A 336 21.16 -1.14 -4.55
CA VAL A 336 20.68 0.20 -4.93
C VAL A 336 19.19 0.07 -5.25
N SER A 337 18.34 0.62 -4.39
CA SER A 337 16.89 0.42 -4.45
C SER A 337 16.52 -1.07 -4.55
N ARG A 338 15.79 -1.48 -5.60
CA ARG A 338 15.38 -2.86 -5.85
C ARG A 338 16.44 -3.70 -6.57
N ASN A 339 17.64 -3.17 -6.83
CA ASN A 339 18.66 -3.86 -7.63
C ASN A 339 19.87 -4.24 -6.79
N ILE A 340 20.42 -5.43 -7.04
CA ILE A 340 21.70 -5.87 -6.48
C ILE A 340 22.76 -5.69 -7.56
N MET A 341 23.77 -4.89 -7.22
CA MET A 341 24.82 -4.48 -8.13
C MET A 341 26.16 -4.98 -7.62
N LEU A 342 26.98 -5.47 -8.55
CA LEU A 342 28.39 -5.73 -8.31
C LEU A 342 29.20 -4.57 -8.92
N TYR A 343 29.96 -3.88 -8.09
CA TYR A 343 30.83 -2.79 -8.52
C TYR A 343 32.29 -3.21 -8.40
N ASN A 344 32.98 -3.28 -9.52
CA ASN A 344 34.42 -3.51 -9.55
C ASN A 344 35.14 -2.16 -9.49
N ILE A 345 35.91 -1.95 -8.43
CA ILE A 345 36.56 -0.68 -8.13
C ILE A 345 37.75 -0.40 -9.04
N GLU A 346 38.50 -1.42 -9.43
CA GLU A 346 39.69 -1.28 -10.30
C GLU A 346 39.31 -0.91 -11.74
N THR A 347 38.25 -1.54 -12.26
CA THR A 347 37.79 -1.34 -13.65
C THR A 347 36.71 -0.27 -13.77
N ASN A 348 36.21 0.23 -12.63
CA ASN A 348 35.09 1.15 -12.56
C ASN A 348 33.86 0.67 -13.35
N ARG A 349 33.54 -0.61 -13.23
CA ARG A 349 32.41 -1.23 -13.94
C ARG A 349 31.39 -1.71 -12.94
N MET A 350 30.15 -1.27 -13.16
CA MET A 350 28.99 -1.73 -12.42
C MET A 350 28.22 -2.77 -13.25
N GLN A 351 27.84 -3.87 -12.62
CA GLN A 351 27.08 -4.95 -13.22
C GLN A 351 25.83 -5.25 -12.39
N LEU A 352 24.65 -5.18 -13.02
CA LEU A 352 23.42 -5.68 -12.42
C LEU A 352 23.47 -7.19 -12.31
N LEU A 353 23.37 -7.72 -11.09
CA LEU A 353 23.26 -9.16 -10.85
C LEU A 353 21.81 -9.60 -10.96
N CYS A 354 20.90 -8.88 -10.31
CA CYS A 354 19.48 -9.22 -10.24
C CYS A 354 18.66 -8.08 -9.59
N SER A 355 17.33 -8.13 -9.74
CA SER A 355 16.42 -7.28 -8.98
C SER A 355 15.76 -8.09 -7.85
N LEU A 356 15.48 -7.45 -6.72
CA LEU A 356 14.77 -7.99 -5.55
C LEU A 356 13.47 -8.70 -5.94
N SER A 357 12.75 -8.18 -6.94
CA SER A 357 11.53 -8.79 -7.50
C SER A 357 11.73 -10.18 -8.12
N LYS A 358 12.97 -10.59 -8.41
CA LYS A 358 13.31 -11.93 -8.94
C LYS A 358 13.55 -12.97 -7.84
N PHE A 359 13.70 -12.56 -6.57
CA PHE A 359 13.90 -13.48 -5.43
C PHE A 359 12.61 -14.09 -4.87
N GLY A 360 11.45 -13.70 -5.39
CA GLY A 360 10.16 -14.24 -4.98
C GLY A 360 9.68 -13.66 -3.64
N THR A 361 8.47 -13.12 -3.65
CA THR A 361 7.72 -12.76 -2.44
C THR A 361 6.90 -13.98 -2.00
N HIS A 362 7.48 -14.83 -1.16
CA HIS A 362 6.67 -15.27 -0.01
C HIS A 362 6.71 -14.05 0.95
N SER A 363 5.68 -13.23 1.10
CA SER A 363 4.27 -13.40 0.78
C SER A 363 3.60 -12.09 0.33
N THR A 364 2.71 -12.23 -0.66
CA THR A 364 1.51 -11.41 -0.96
C THR A 364 1.60 -9.95 -1.47
N PHE A 365 0.77 -9.73 -2.51
CA PHE A 365 0.29 -8.49 -3.18
C PHE A 365 1.19 -7.70 -4.16
N CYS A 366 1.02 -8.05 -5.45
CA CYS A 366 0.46 -7.20 -6.54
C CYS A 366 0.55 -5.66 -6.34
N THR A 367 1.13 -4.85 -7.23
CA THR A 367 0.68 -4.64 -8.63
C THR A 367 1.65 -3.78 -9.46
N LYS A 368 1.71 -4.10 -10.77
CA LYS A 368 1.79 -3.24 -11.98
C LYS A 368 2.96 -2.23 -12.11
N LYS A 369 3.97 -2.53 -12.96
CA LYS A 369 4.07 -2.29 -14.43
C LYS A 369 4.29 -0.80 -14.79
N LEU A 370 5.40 -0.51 -15.48
CA LEU A 370 5.45 0.17 -16.80
C LEU A 370 6.91 0.13 -17.33
N PHE A 371 7.21 -0.57 -18.42
CA PHE A 371 7.20 -0.18 -19.85
C PHE A 371 8.40 0.72 -20.26
N VAL A 372 9.41 0.14 -20.93
CA VAL A 372 9.71 0.22 -22.38
C VAL A 372 10.54 1.45 -22.76
N CYS A 373 11.77 1.25 -23.27
CA CYS A 373 12.14 1.70 -24.62
C CYS A 373 13.57 1.31 -25.05
N PHE A 374 13.60 0.77 -26.26
CA PHE A 374 14.53 0.99 -27.38
C PHE A 374 16.03 0.61 -27.38
N ARG A 375 16.32 0.14 -28.59
CA ARG A 375 17.54 -0.34 -29.25
C ARG A 375 18.66 0.72 -29.37
N CYS A 376 19.84 0.15 -29.58
CA CYS A 376 21.01 0.67 -30.31
C CYS A 376 21.93 1.66 -29.58
N LEU A 377 23.20 1.26 -29.45
CA LEU A 377 24.41 1.96 -29.93
C LEU A 377 25.62 1.09 -29.53
N VAL A 378 26.21 0.37 -30.49
CA VAL A 378 27.43 0.76 -31.23
C VAL A 378 28.73 0.44 -30.47
N SER A 379 29.44 -0.52 -31.05
CA SER A 379 30.90 -0.69 -31.16
C SER A 379 31.85 -0.30 -30.03
N ASN A 380 32.73 -1.23 -29.67
CA ASN A 380 34.19 -1.13 -29.90
C ASN A 380 34.81 -2.48 -29.49
N LYS A 381 35.18 -3.36 -30.44
CA LYS A 381 36.48 -3.45 -31.15
C LYS A 381 37.71 -3.47 -30.23
N CYS A 382 38.69 -4.29 -30.70
CA CYS A 382 40.08 -4.47 -30.26
C CYS A 382 40.30 -5.72 -29.36
N TYR A 383 41.11 -6.75 -29.67
CA TYR A 383 42.16 -6.94 -30.69
C TYR A 383 42.32 -8.43 -31.08
N HIS A 384 42.62 -8.62 -32.36
CA HIS A 384 43.44 -9.64 -33.06
C HIS A 384 43.96 -10.90 -32.35
N LEU A 385 43.75 -12.05 -33.00
CA LEU A 385 44.75 -12.90 -33.70
C LEU A 385 43.98 -14.06 -34.37
N SER A 386 43.72 -13.96 -35.69
CA SER A 386 44.34 -14.75 -36.78
C SER A 386 44.15 -16.27 -36.69
N VAL A 387 43.89 -17.06 -37.73
CA VAL A 387 43.70 -16.91 -39.18
C VAL A 387 43.24 -18.31 -39.63
N ASN A 388 42.16 -18.42 -40.41
CA ASN A 388 42.01 -19.21 -41.66
C ASN A 388 40.62 -19.87 -41.86
N LYS A 389 39.97 -19.41 -42.96
CA LYS A 389 39.31 -20.15 -44.07
C LYS A 389 38.29 -21.25 -43.71
N GLN A 390 37.08 -21.36 -44.26
CA GLN A 390 36.33 -20.87 -45.44
C GLN A 390 34.84 -21.19 -45.10
N MET A 391 33.85 -20.29 -45.19
CA MET A 391 33.10 -19.79 -46.36
C MET A 391 32.32 -20.83 -47.21
N HIS A 392 31.02 -20.53 -47.39
CA HIS A 392 29.99 -21.03 -48.32
C HIS A 392 29.08 -22.18 -47.85
N ARG A 393 27.76 -22.00 -47.63
CA ARG A 393 26.58 -21.55 -48.44
C ARG A 393 25.92 -22.67 -49.27
N LEU A 394 24.59 -22.78 -49.07
CA LEU A 394 23.50 -23.26 -49.95
C LEU A 394 23.39 -24.79 -50.13
N ALA A 395 22.36 -25.45 -49.61
CA ALA A 395 20.96 -25.53 -50.07
C ALA A 395 20.81 -26.27 -51.42
N VAL A 396 20.04 -27.38 -51.42
CA VAL A 396 18.99 -27.78 -52.39
C VAL A 396 18.81 -29.31 -52.52
N PHE A 397 17.58 -29.75 -52.21
CA PHE A 397 16.73 -30.81 -52.79
C PHE A 397 17.07 -32.32 -52.73
N GLN A 398 16.16 -33.00 -52.01
CA GLN A 398 15.24 -34.08 -52.41
C GLN A 398 15.72 -35.49 -52.84
N SER A 399 15.00 -36.44 -52.19
CA SER A 399 14.58 -37.77 -52.66
C SER A 399 15.61 -38.91 -52.62
N THR A 400 15.47 -39.79 -51.62
CA THR A 400 14.99 -41.18 -51.78
C THR A 400 14.89 -41.85 -50.41
N ARG A 401 13.68 -42.26 -50.00
CA ARG A 401 13.40 -43.35 -49.04
C ARG A 401 13.10 -44.62 -49.86
N PRO A 402 13.00 -45.86 -49.30
CA PRO A 402 13.18 -46.31 -47.91
C PRO A 402 14.05 -47.60 -47.77
N LEU A 403 14.40 -47.98 -46.54
CA LEU A 403 14.36 -49.36 -45.99
C LEU A 403 15.26 -49.41 -44.74
N PHE A 404 14.67 -49.15 -43.57
CA PHE A 404 14.98 -49.81 -42.29
C PHE A 404 13.95 -49.31 -41.26
N TYR A 405 12.72 -49.79 -41.42
CA TYR A 405 11.73 -49.83 -40.35
C TYR A 405 11.66 -51.27 -39.88
N SER A 406 12.32 -51.59 -38.76
CA SER A 406 11.96 -52.75 -37.96
C SER A 406 12.58 -52.70 -36.55
N THR A 407 12.50 -51.57 -35.83
CA THR A 407 12.69 -51.61 -34.35
C THR A 407 12.23 -50.40 -33.51
N ILE A 408 11.57 -49.37 -34.06
CA ILE A 408 11.08 -48.23 -33.22
C ILE A 408 9.64 -47.82 -33.61
N ALA A 409 8.77 -48.80 -33.83
CA ALA A 409 7.34 -48.55 -34.11
C ALA A 409 6.39 -48.94 -32.95
N ASN A 410 6.91 -49.37 -31.79
CA ASN A 410 6.07 -49.86 -30.68
C ASN A 410 6.25 -49.10 -29.35
N SER A 411 6.79 -47.88 -29.35
CA SER A 411 6.88 -47.04 -28.12
C SER A 411 6.07 -45.74 -28.16
N TYR A 412 5.24 -45.51 -29.19
CA TYR A 412 4.42 -44.29 -29.32
C TYR A 412 2.95 -44.45 -28.92
N THR A 413 2.56 -45.58 -28.34
CA THR A 413 1.20 -45.84 -27.84
C THR A 413 1.10 -45.87 -26.31
N HIS A 414 2.15 -45.43 -25.61
CA HIS A 414 2.17 -45.23 -24.15
C HIS A 414 2.72 -43.83 -23.78
N PHE A 415 2.32 -42.78 -24.53
CA PHE A 415 2.37 -41.43 -23.96
C PHE A 415 1.30 -41.36 -22.86
N SER A 416 1.74 -41.38 -21.62
CA SER A 416 0.90 -41.68 -20.48
C SER A 416 -0.15 -40.59 -20.25
N THR A 417 -1.41 -40.99 -20.13
CA THR A 417 -2.50 -40.20 -19.53
C THR A 417 -2.12 -39.61 -18.16
N LEU A 418 -1.09 -40.18 -17.51
CA LEU A 418 -0.48 -39.70 -16.28
C LEU A 418 0.23 -38.34 -16.42
N GLU A 419 0.92 -38.08 -17.54
CA GLU A 419 1.65 -36.82 -17.78
C GLU A 419 0.72 -35.66 -18.16
N GLU A 420 -0.35 -35.93 -18.93
CA GLU A 420 -1.37 -34.93 -19.25
C GLU A 420 -2.15 -34.52 -17.97
N ASN A 421 -2.50 -35.49 -17.13
CA ASN A 421 -3.12 -35.24 -15.82
C ASN A 421 -2.21 -34.51 -14.84
N PHE A 422 -0.89 -34.74 -14.92
CA PHE A 422 0.08 -33.98 -14.12
C PHE A 422 0.15 -32.53 -14.60
N CYS A 423 0.21 -32.30 -15.91
CA CYS A 423 0.24 -30.95 -16.49
C CYS A 423 -1.05 -30.18 -16.21
N THR A 424 -2.22 -30.82 -16.24
CA THR A 424 -3.49 -30.16 -15.92
C THR A 424 -3.58 -29.79 -14.45
N LYS A 425 -3.21 -30.69 -13.52
CA LYS A 425 -3.11 -30.37 -12.09
C LYS A 425 -2.16 -29.21 -11.84
N PHE A 426 -1.02 -29.19 -12.54
CA PHE A 426 -0.04 -28.12 -12.42
C PHE A 426 -0.54 -26.79 -13.01
N LEU A 427 -1.21 -26.80 -14.16
CA LEU A 427 -1.84 -25.61 -14.74
C LEU A 427 -2.98 -25.08 -13.86
N THR A 428 -3.79 -25.96 -13.26
CA THR A 428 -4.83 -25.58 -12.30
C THR A 428 -4.21 -24.97 -11.04
N SER A 429 -3.12 -25.55 -10.52
CA SER A 429 -2.36 -24.96 -9.42
C SER A 429 -1.77 -23.60 -9.81
N CYS A 430 -1.25 -23.44 -11.03
CA CYS A 430 -0.78 -22.15 -11.55
C CYS A 430 -1.91 -21.12 -11.65
N ALA A 431 -3.10 -21.55 -12.08
CA ALA A 431 -4.28 -20.70 -12.16
C ALA A 431 -4.77 -20.26 -10.77
N GLN A 432 -4.74 -21.16 -9.78
CA GLN A 432 -5.11 -20.85 -8.39
C GLN A 432 -4.10 -19.95 -7.67
N THR A 433 -2.81 -20.08 -8.01
CA THR A 433 -1.71 -19.32 -7.40
C THR A 433 -1.29 -18.10 -8.21
N SER A 434 -2.00 -17.79 -9.30
CA SER A 434 -1.67 -16.73 -10.26
C SER A 434 -0.22 -16.78 -10.79
N ASN A 435 0.37 -17.98 -10.89
CA ASN A 435 1.76 -18.20 -11.27
C ASN A 435 1.95 -18.30 -12.79
N LEU A 436 1.95 -17.13 -13.44
CA LEU A 436 2.05 -17.02 -14.90
C LEU A 436 3.33 -17.63 -15.49
N LEU A 437 4.46 -17.53 -14.77
CA LEU A 437 5.76 -17.98 -15.27
C LEU A 437 5.77 -19.50 -15.47
N HIS A 438 5.24 -20.25 -14.50
CA HIS A 438 5.17 -21.70 -14.54
C HIS A 438 4.19 -22.20 -15.59
N GLY A 439 3.06 -21.51 -15.75
CA GLY A 439 2.13 -21.78 -16.84
C GLY A 439 2.73 -21.51 -18.23
N LYS A 440 3.52 -20.44 -18.39
CA LYS A 440 4.28 -20.14 -19.62
C LYS A 440 5.32 -21.20 -19.95
N VAL A 441 5.94 -21.83 -18.96
CA VAL A 441 6.88 -22.94 -19.18
C VAL A 441 6.18 -24.15 -19.77
N ILE A 442 4.99 -24.50 -19.29
CA ILE A 442 4.19 -25.58 -19.87
C ILE A 442 3.74 -25.21 -21.29
N HIS A 443 3.30 -23.97 -21.52
CA HIS A 443 2.96 -23.49 -22.85
C HIS A 443 4.15 -23.54 -23.83
N ALA A 444 5.35 -23.16 -23.39
CA ALA A 444 6.56 -23.26 -24.21
C ALA A 444 6.95 -24.71 -24.54
N LYS A 445 6.75 -25.65 -23.60
CA LYS A 445 6.95 -27.09 -23.86
C LYS A 445 5.94 -27.64 -24.86
N PHE A 446 4.70 -27.17 -24.79
CA PHE A 446 3.64 -27.48 -25.75
C PHE A 446 4.00 -27.01 -27.17
N ILE A 447 4.45 -25.76 -27.33
CA ILE A 447 4.90 -25.22 -28.63
C ILE A 447 6.10 -26.00 -29.20
N LYS A 448 7.01 -26.47 -28.34
CA LYS A 448 8.18 -27.27 -28.75
C LYS A 448 7.84 -28.71 -29.17
N GLY A 449 6.56 -29.09 -29.19
CA GLY A 449 6.11 -30.41 -29.63
C GLY A 449 6.43 -31.53 -28.64
N LEU A 450 6.69 -31.19 -27.37
CA LEU A 450 6.98 -32.17 -26.31
C LEU A 450 5.72 -32.83 -25.73
N PHE A 451 4.54 -32.34 -26.11
CA PHE A 451 3.25 -32.90 -25.73
C PHE A 451 2.38 -33.12 -26.98
N PRO A 452 1.47 -34.11 -26.97
CA PRO A 452 0.43 -34.21 -27.99
C PRO A 452 -0.40 -32.92 -28.04
N ASN A 453 -0.82 -32.52 -29.23
CA ASN A 453 -1.69 -31.35 -29.43
C ASN A 453 -3.10 -31.65 -28.88
N SER A 454 -3.26 -31.46 -27.57
CA SER A 454 -4.51 -31.75 -26.84
C SER A 454 -5.30 -30.47 -26.59
N LEU A 455 -6.53 -30.43 -27.10
CA LEU A 455 -7.51 -29.37 -26.85
C LEU A 455 -7.78 -29.19 -25.35
N TYR A 456 -7.75 -30.29 -24.59
CA TYR A 456 -7.97 -30.28 -23.14
C TYR A 456 -6.86 -29.51 -22.41
N LEU A 457 -5.59 -29.74 -22.79
CA LEU A 457 -4.44 -29.04 -22.21
C LEU A 457 -4.40 -27.56 -22.62
N GLN A 458 -4.73 -27.25 -23.88
CA GLN A 458 -4.86 -25.87 -24.35
C GLN A 458 -5.93 -25.08 -23.58
N ASN A 459 -7.09 -25.69 -23.29
CA ASN A 459 -8.13 -25.06 -22.47
C ASN A 459 -7.66 -24.77 -21.04
N HIS A 460 -6.88 -25.66 -20.42
CA HIS A 460 -6.27 -25.42 -19.11
C HIS A 460 -5.22 -24.30 -19.15
N MET A 461 -4.47 -24.18 -20.25
CA MET A 461 -3.55 -23.06 -20.45
C MET A 461 -4.30 -21.73 -20.62
N LEU A 462 -5.42 -21.71 -21.36
CA LEU A 462 -6.27 -20.51 -21.48
C LEU A 462 -6.81 -20.09 -20.10
N ASN A 463 -7.34 -21.03 -19.31
CA ASN A 463 -7.80 -20.74 -17.95
C ASN A 463 -6.65 -20.24 -17.05
N MET A 464 -5.45 -20.80 -17.18
CA MET A 464 -4.27 -20.32 -16.47
C MET A 464 -3.91 -18.88 -16.89
N TYR A 465 -3.80 -18.59 -18.19
CA TYR A 465 -3.52 -17.23 -18.67
C TYR A 465 -4.57 -16.22 -18.23
N SER A 466 -5.84 -16.63 -18.28
CA SER A 466 -7.00 -15.88 -17.81
C SER A 466 -6.85 -15.55 -16.32
N LYS A 467 -6.69 -16.54 -15.44
CA LYS A 467 -6.54 -16.32 -13.99
C LYS A 467 -5.26 -15.58 -13.59
N CYS A 468 -4.20 -15.70 -14.39
CA CYS A 468 -2.95 -14.96 -14.19
C CYS A 468 -2.95 -13.54 -14.76
N GLY A 469 -4.03 -13.09 -15.41
CA GLY A 469 -4.17 -11.74 -15.96
C GLY A 469 -3.31 -11.41 -17.18
N ASP A 470 -2.71 -12.41 -17.83
CA ASP A 470 -2.01 -12.24 -19.12
C ASP A 470 -2.89 -12.67 -20.28
N LEU A 471 -3.95 -11.87 -20.48
CA LEU A 471 -4.93 -12.07 -21.54
C LEU A 471 -4.33 -11.92 -22.94
N ILE A 472 -3.21 -11.21 -23.09
CA ILE A 472 -2.53 -11.07 -24.39
C ILE A 472 -1.97 -12.41 -24.84
N SER A 473 -1.24 -13.09 -23.95
CA SER A 473 -0.70 -14.43 -24.26
C SER A 473 -1.82 -15.47 -24.37
N GLY A 474 -2.85 -15.38 -23.52
CA GLY A 474 -4.04 -16.21 -23.61
C GLY A 474 -4.77 -16.06 -24.95
N HIS A 475 -4.97 -14.82 -25.42
CA HIS A 475 -5.63 -14.54 -26.70
C HIS A 475 -4.80 -15.01 -27.89
N LYS A 476 -3.47 -14.86 -27.85
CA LYS A 476 -2.58 -15.42 -28.89
C LYS A 476 -2.67 -16.94 -28.97
N LEU A 477 -2.63 -17.62 -27.82
CA LEU A 477 -2.84 -19.07 -27.77
C LEU A 477 -4.21 -19.42 -28.37
N PHE A 478 -5.26 -18.70 -27.99
CA PHE A 478 -6.60 -18.91 -28.51
C PHE A 478 -6.65 -18.77 -30.06
N ASP A 479 -5.96 -17.78 -30.62
CA ASP A 479 -5.90 -17.56 -32.08
C ASP A 479 -5.11 -18.65 -32.80
N GLU A 480 -4.08 -19.21 -32.15
CA GLU A 480 -3.23 -20.29 -32.69
C GLU A 480 -3.86 -21.69 -32.55
N MET A 481 -4.95 -21.85 -31.80
CA MET A 481 -5.62 -23.14 -31.63
C MET A 481 -6.26 -23.64 -32.94
N PRO A 482 -5.92 -24.86 -33.41
CA PRO A 482 -6.43 -25.41 -34.67
C PRO A 482 -7.91 -25.84 -34.58
N GLN A 483 -8.36 -26.21 -33.39
CA GLN A 483 -9.77 -26.49 -33.08
C GLN A 483 -10.13 -25.81 -31.77
N ARG A 484 -11.35 -25.26 -31.70
CA ARG A 484 -11.88 -24.60 -30.51
C ARG A 484 -13.22 -25.23 -30.17
N ASN A 485 -13.45 -25.48 -28.89
CA ASN A 485 -14.76 -25.90 -28.40
C ASN A 485 -15.34 -24.83 -27.48
N VAL A 486 -16.59 -25.02 -27.04
CA VAL A 486 -17.28 -24.07 -26.15
C VAL A 486 -16.45 -23.71 -24.91
N VAL A 487 -15.67 -24.64 -24.35
CA VAL A 487 -14.81 -24.39 -23.18
C VAL A 487 -13.68 -23.40 -23.51
N SER A 488 -13.06 -23.50 -24.69
CA SER A 488 -12.04 -22.54 -25.15
C SER A 488 -12.61 -21.11 -25.21
N TRP A 489 -13.80 -20.97 -25.79
CA TRP A 489 -14.51 -19.70 -25.91
C TRP A 489 -14.91 -19.13 -24.54
N SER A 490 -15.54 -19.95 -23.68
CA SER A 490 -15.97 -19.52 -22.33
C SER A 490 -14.79 -19.10 -21.46
N ALA A 491 -13.65 -19.80 -21.53
CA ALA A 491 -12.46 -19.46 -20.75
C ALA A 491 -11.87 -18.09 -21.10
N MET A 492 -11.83 -17.75 -22.40
CA MET A 492 -11.36 -16.44 -22.85
C MET A 492 -12.36 -15.33 -22.56
N LEU A 493 -13.66 -15.57 -22.79
CA LEU A 493 -14.72 -14.63 -22.44
C LEU A 493 -14.69 -14.28 -20.95
N SER A 494 -14.66 -15.30 -20.09
CA SER A 494 -14.57 -15.12 -18.63
C SER A 494 -13.30 -14.37 -18.23
N GLY A 495 -12.17 -14.62 -18.91
CA GLY A 495 -10.91 -13.92 -18.66
C GLY A 495 -10.98 -12.44 -18.96
N PHE A 496 -11.50 -12.06 -20.12
CA PHE A 496 -11.70 -10.65 -20.47
C PHE A 496 -12.67 -9.96 -19.51
N THR A 497 -13.79 -10.60 -19.16
CA THR A 497 -14.77 -10.05 -18.21
C THR A 497 -14.16 -9.83 -16.82
N GLN A 498 -13.43 -10.81 -16.27
CA GLN A 498 -12.83 -10.72 -14.93
C GLN A 498 -11.78 -9.60 -14.79
N HIS A 499 -11.12 -9.20 -15.89
CA HIS A 499 -10.07 -8.18 -15.88
C HIS A 499 -10.55 -6.81 -16.37
N GLY A 500 -11.86 -6.62 -16.55
CA GLY A 500 -12.43 -5.33 -16.92
C GLY A 500 -12.43 -5.00 -18.41
N PHE A 501 -12.08 -5.95 -19.29
CA PHE A 501 -12.03 -5.75 -20.74
C PHE A 501 -13.36 -6.12 -21.41
N PHE A 502 -14.45 -5.47 -20.99
CA PHE A 502 -15.82 -5.85 -21.39
C PHE A 502 -16.04 -5.77 -22.91
N ASN A 503 -15.57 -4.71 -23.58
CA ASN A 503 -15.73 -4.56 -25.04
C ASN A 503 -15.09 -5.71 -25.81
N GLN A 504 -13.93 -6.17 -25.35
CA GLN A 504 -13.21 -7.28 -25.97
C GLN A 504 -13.95 -8.59 -25.75
N ALA A 505 -14.49 -8.82 -24.55
CA ALA A 505 -15.36 -9.97 -24.27
C ALA A 505 -16.59 -10.00 -25.19
N LEU A 506 -17.30 -8.87 -25.32
CA LEU A 506 -18.49 -8.79 -26.19
C LEU A 506 -18.13 -9.01 -27.66
N SER A 507 -17.02 -8.45 -28.14
CA SER A 507 -16.54 -8.67 -29.51
C SER A 507 -16.20 -10.14 -29.78
N LEU A 508 -15.61 -10.83 -28.80
CA LEU A 508 -15.27 -12.25 -28.89
C LEU A 508 -16.52 -13.13 -28.93
N PHE A 509 -17.58 -12.75 -28.21
CA PHE A 509 -18.87 -13.45 -28.26
C PHE A 509 -19.53 -13.33 -29.63
N VAL A 510 -19.54 -12.12 -30.21
CA VAL A 510 -20.04 -11.92 -31.59
C VAL A 510 -19.23 -12.75 -32.58
N TYR A 511 -17.91 -12.85 -32.39
CA TYR A 511 -17.06 -13.69 -33.23
C TYR A 511 -17.41 -15.18 -33.09
N MET A 512 -17.64 -15.69 -31.88
CA MET A 512 -18.11 -17.06 -31.65
C MET A 512 -19.40 -17.38 -32.41
N LEU A 513 -20.36 -16.44 -32.40
CA LEU A 513 -21.64 -16.61 -33.10
C LEU A 513 -21.48 -16.62 -34.63
N ARG A 514 -20.54 -15.83 -35.18
CA ARG A 514 -20.25 -15.77 -36.62
C ARG A 514 -19.47 -16.98 -37.12
N ASP A 515 -18.52 -17.46 -36.32
CA ASP A 515 -17.72 -18.65 -36.63
C ASP A 515 -18.60 -19.91 -36.70
N GLY A 516 -19.64 -19.99 -35.87
CA GLY A 516 -20.69 -21.01 -35.97
C GLY A 516 -20.26 -22.44 -35.64
N THR A 517 -19.00 -22.67 -35.28
CA THR A 517 -18.45 -24.00 -34.99
C THR A 517 -18.87 -24.55 -33.62
N SER A 518 -19.23 -23.68 -32.68
CA SER A 518 -19.63 -24.04 -31.31
C SER A 518 -20.83 -23.21 -30.86
N LYS A 519 -21.85 -23.86 -30.28
CA LYS A 519 -22.99 -23.16 -29.68
C LYS A 519 -22.64 -22.65 -28.27
N PRO A 520 -23.12 -21.46 -27.86
CA PRO A 520 -22.98 -20.98 -26.48
C PRO A 520 -23.62 -21.93 -25.46
N ASN A 521 -23.01 -22.03 -24.28
CA ASN A 521 -23.56 -22.72 -23.11
C ASN A 521 -23.81 -21.73 -21.96
N GLU A 522 -24.35 -22.22 -20.84
CA GLU A 522 -24.62 -21.43 -19.63
C GLU A 522 -23.42 -20.58 -19.16
N PHE A 523 -22.21 -21.13 -19.09
CA PHE A 523 -21.01 -20.38 -18.66
C PHE A 523 -20.62 -19.25 -19.61
N THR A 524 -20.85 -19.46 -20.91
CA THR A 524 -20.66 -18.43 -21.95
C THR A 524 -21.61 -17.28 -21.70
N PHE A 525 -22.90 -17.57 -21.50
CA PHE A 525 -23.92 -16.57 -21.28
C PHE A 525 -23.73 -15.80 -19.97
N VAL A 526 -23.35 -16.46 -18.85
CA VAL A 526 -23.03 -15.76 -17.59
C VAL A 526 -21.91 -14.74 -17.79
N SER A 527 -20.82 -15.13 -18.46
CA SER A 527 -19.66 -14.25 -18.67
C SER A 527 -19.98 -13.04 -19.56
N VAL A 528 -20.86 -13.24 -20.55
CA VAL A 528 -21.31 -12.19 -21.47
C VAL A 528 -22.31 -11.26 -20.79
N LEU A 529 -23.29 -11.79 -20.05
CA LEU A 529 -24.25 -10.98 -19.28
C LEU A 529 -23.53 -10.15 -18.21
N GLN A 530 -22.51 -10.71 -17.55
CA GLN A 530 -21.67 -9.98 -16.61
C GLN A 530 -20.89 -8.86 -17.32
N ALA A 531 -20.35 -9.08 -18.53
CA ALA A 531 -19.73 -8.03 -19.33
C ALA A 531 -20.74 -6.95 -19.76
N CYS A 532 -21.95 -7.34 -20.15
CA CYS A 532 -23.04 -6.40 -20.48
C CYS A 532 -23.44 -5.56 -19.27
N SER A 533 -23.46 -6.12 -18.05
CA SER A 533 -23.80 -5.37 -16.83
C SER A 533 -22.89 -4.15 -16.63
N LEU A 534 -21.63 -4.25 -17.05
CA LEU A 534 -20.61 -3.21 -16.91
C LEU A 534 -20.40 -2.38 -18.19
N HIS A 535 -21.06 -2.73 -19.29
CA HIS A 535 -21.05 -2.00 -20.57
C HIS A 535 -22.18 -0.96 -20.65
N GLU A 536 -21.95 0.16 -21.34
CA GLU A 536 -22.90 1.29 -21.40
C GLU A 536 -24.23 0.95 -22.09
N ASN A 537 -24.27 -0.07 -22.94
CA ASN A 537 -25.47 -0.44 -23.71
C ASN A 537 -26.18 -1.71 -23.18
N LEU A 538 -27.41 -1.54 -22.68
CA LEU A 538 -28.33 -2.59 -22.24
C LEU A 538 -28.92 -3.45 -23.38
N ASP A 539 -28.99 -2.93 -24.61
CA ASP A 539 -29.61 -3.62 -25.76
C ASP A 539 -29.00 -5.01 -25.98
N LEU A 540 -27.69 -5.13 -25.75
CA LEU A 540 -26.99 -6.39 -25.88
C LEU A 540 -27.35 -7.37 -24.77
N ALA A 541 -27.62 -6.89 -23.54
CA ALA A 541 -28.09 -7.75 -22.46
C ALA A 541 -29.45 -8.38 -22.80
N TYR A 542 -30.39 -7.61 -23.35
CA TYR A 542 -31.68 -8.13 -23.82
C TYR A 542 -31.53 -9.13 -24.95
N GLN A 543 -30.70 -8.83 -25.96
CA GLN A 543 -30.46 -9.76 -27.07
C GLN A 543 -29.86 -11.09 -26.59
N VAL A 544 -28.91 -11.03 -25.66
CA VAL A 544 -28.28 -12.21 -25.07
C VAL A 544 -29.28 -13.00 -24.22
N TYR A 545 -30.12 -12.33 -23.42
CA TYR A 545 -31.13 -13.02 -22.62
C TYR A 545 -32.27 -13.61 -23.47
N ALA A 546 -32.71 -12.93 -24.54
CA ALA A 546 -33.63 -13.50 -25.51
C ALA A 546 -33.04 -14.77 -26.18
N MET A 547 -31.73 -14.81 -26.39
CA MET A 547 -31.04 -16.01 -26.87
C MET A 547 -31.01 -17.14 -25.82
N VAL A 548 -30.84 -16.81 -24.53
CA VAL A 548 -30.95 -17.75 -23.40
C VAL A 548 -32.33 -18.42 -23.40
N LEU A 549 -33.41 -17.63 -23.53
CA LEU A 549 -34.79 -18.14 -23.60
C LEU A 549 -34.99 -19.01 -24.85
N ARG A 550 -34.54 -18.54 -26.03
CA ARG A 550 -34.71 -19.27 -27.29
C ARG A 550 -33.97 -20.62 -27.32
N LEU A 551 -32.88 -20.75 -26.58
CA LEU A 551 -32.07 -21.96 -26.52
C LEU A 551 -32.48 -22.93 -25.40
N GLY A 552 -33.52 -22.60 -24.61
CA GLY A 552 -34.04 -23.49 -23.57
C GLY A 552 -33.30 -23.42 -22.24
N PHE A 553 -32.64 -22.30 -21.92
CA PHE A 553 -31.87 -22.12 -20.68
C PHE A 553 -32.62 -21.29 -19.62
N GLU A 554 -33.92 -21.05 -19.78
CA GLU A 554 -34.77 -20.23 -18.89
C GLU A 554 -34.84 -20.74 -17.45
N SER A 555 -34.64 -22.05 -17.23
CA SER A 555 -34.65 -22.65 -15.89
C SER A 555 -33.34 -22.47 -15.12
N ASN A 556 -32.28 -21.93 -15.75
CA ASN A 556 -30.99 -21.76 -15.12
C ASN A 556 -30.92 -20.44 -14.32
N VAL A 557 -31.02 -20.57 -12.99
CA VAL A 557 -31.02 -19.46 -12.02
C VAL A 557 -29.77 -18.59 -12.12
N PHE A 558 -28.60 -19.14 -12.48
CA PHE A 558 -27.38 -18.34 -12.62
C PHE A 558 -27.46 -17.33 -13.78
N LEU A 559 -28.14 -17.69 -14.87
CA LEU A 559 -28.36 -16.81 -16.02
C LEU A 559 -29.37 -15.73 -15.70
N VAL A 560 -30.43 -16.09 -14.99
CA VAL A 560 -31.42 -15.13 -14.47
C VAL A 560 -30.73 -14.14 -13.54
N ASN A 561 -29.94 -14.60 -12.56
CA ASN A 561 -29.21 -13.74 -11.61
C ASN A 561 -28.22 -12.79 -12.31
N ALA A 562 -27.50 -13.27 -13.34
CA ALA A 562 -26.60 -12.43 -14.12
C ALA A 562 -27.35 -11.35 -14.91
N PHE A 563 -28.53 -11.67 -15.45
CA PHE A 563 -29.37 -10.71 -16.15
C PHE A 563 -30.03 -9.70 -15.20
N LEU A 564 -30.59 -10.15 -14.07
CA LEU A 564 -31.11 -9.29 -13.02
C LEU A 564 -30.06 -8.29 -12.52
N THR A 565 -28.83 -8.75 -12.29
CA THR A 565 -27.71 -7.88 -11.91
C THR A 565 -27.45 -6.80 -12.96
N ALA A 566 -27.54 -7.13 -14.25
CA ALA A 566 -27.36 -6.17 -15.34
C ALA A 566 -28.51 -5.13 -15.39
N LEU A 567 -29.76 -5.55 -15.18
CA LEU A 567 -30.92 -4.65 -15.15
C LEU A 567 -30.86 -3.71 -13.94
N MET A 568 -30.61 -4.24 -12.75
CA MET A 568 -30.57 -3.46 -11.50
C MET A 568 -29.48 -2.38 -11.52
N ARG A 569 -28.26 -2.72 -11.98
CA ARG A 569 -27.14 -1.76 -12.10
C ARG A 569 -27.42 -0.61 -13.08
N ARG A 570 -28.34 -0.81 -14.01
CA ARG A 570 -28.73 0.18 -15.01
C ARG A 570 -30.05 0.87 -14.66
N GLY A 571 -30.55 0.64 -13.44
CA GLY A 571 -31.75 1.29 -12.92
C GLY A 571 -33.06 0.80 -13.54
N LYS A 572 -33.04 -0.34 -14.26
CA LYS A 572 -34.23 -0.96 -14.88
C LYS A 572 -34.97 -1.87 -13.90
N LYS A 573 -35.48 -1.28 -12.83
CA LYS A 573 -36.00 -2.04 -11.68
C LYS A 573 -37.32 -2.74 -11.98
N GLU A 574 -38.23 -2.08 -12.70
CA GLU A 574 -39.53 -2.62 -13.04
C GLU A 574 -39.37 -3.89 -13.90
N GLU A 575 -38.53 -3.82 -14.92
CA GLU A 575 -38.23 -4.96 -15.79
C GLU A 575 -37.47 -6.08 -15.04
N ALA A 576 -36.61 -5.73 -14.08
CA ALA A 576 -35.96 -6.72 -13.22
C ALA A 576 -36.96 -7.43 -12.32
N LEU A 577 -37.99 -6.73 -11.82
CA LEU A 577 -39.05 -7.35 -11.02
C LEU A 577 -39.91 -8.30 -11.85
N GLU A 578 -40.23 -7.96 -13.10
CA GLU A 578 -40.96 -8.87 -14.00
C GLU A 578 -40.18 -10.18 -14.21
N VAL A 579 -38.89 -10.09 -14.55
CA VAL A 579 -38.02 -11.26 -14.72
C VAL A 579 -37.86 -12.05 -13.41
N PHE A 580 -37.79 -11.35 -12.29
CA PHE A 580 -37.73 -11.97 -10.97
C PHE A 580 -39.00 -12.76 -10.69
N ASP A 581 -40.18 -12.17 -10.89
CA ASP A 581 -41.47 -12.81 -10.63
C ASP A 581 -41.69 -14.06 -11.51
N GLU A 582 -41.29 -14.00 -12.78
CA GLU A 582 -41.33 -15.14 -13.72
C GLU A 582 -40.35 -16.28 -13.37
N CYS A 583 -39.32 -16.03 -12.55
CA CYS A 583 -38.36 -17.05 -12.14
C CYS A 583 -39.02 -18.09 -11.21
N SER A 584 -39.12 -19.33 -11.65
CA SER A 584 -39.78 -20.40 -10.89
C SER A 584 -38.97 -20.94 -9.70
N ASN A 585 -37.63 -20.86 -9.76
CA ASN A 585 -36.71 -21.42 -8.77
C ASN A 585 -35.82 -20.32 -8.16
N LYS A 586 -36.41 -19.39 -7.43
CA LYS A 586 -35.68 -18.31 -6.74
C LYS A 586 -34.84 -18.88 -5.59
N ASP A 587 -33.53 -18.71 -5.63
CA ASP A 587 -32.63 -19.06 -4.52
C ASP A 587 -32.22 -17.80 -3.72
N ILE A 588 -31.54 -17.99 -2.59
CA ILE A 588 -31.07 -16.88 -1.75
C ILE A 588 -30.22 -15.87 -2.52
N VAL A 589 -29.47 -16.33 -3.53
CA VAL A 589 -28.63 -15.47 -4.39
C VAL A 589 -29.52 -14.58 -5.26
N THR A 590 -30.63 -15.09 -5.79
CA THR A 590 -31.63 -14.33 -6.56
C THR A 590 -32.17 -13.16 -5.73
N TRP A 591 -32.52 -13.42 -4.46
CA TRP A 591 -32.99 -12.39 -3.53
C TRP A 591 -31.89 -11.38 -3.17
N ASN A 592 -30.66 -11.84 -2.92
CA ASN A 592 -29.53 -10.99 -2.61
C ASN A 592 -29.15 -10.06 -3.78
N VAL A 593 -29.30 -10.51 -5.04
CA VAL A 593 -29.12 -9.66 -6.24
C VAL A 593 -30.14 -8.53 -6.26
N MET A 594 -31.41 -8.82 -6.00
CA MET A 594 -32.46 -7.81 -5.97
C MET A 594 -32.26 -6.84 -4.79
N LEU A 595 -31.99 -7.35 -3.58
CA LEU A 595 -31.72 -6.52 -2.40
C LEU A 595 -30.51 -5.60 -2.60
N SER A 596 -29.41 -6.11 -3.17
CA SER A 596 -28.23 -5.31 -3.50
C SER A 596 -28.55 -4.27 -4.58
N GLY A 597 -29.33 -4.65 -5.59
CA GLY A 597 -29.82 -3.72 -6.61
C GLY A 597 -30.70 -2.61 -6.04
N TYR A 598 -31.54 -2.91 -5.04
CA TYR A 598 -32.33 -1.90 -4.32
C TYR A 598 -31.41 -0.95 -3.55
N LEU A 599 -30.37 -1.44 -2.88
CA LEU A 599 -29.38 -0.57 -2.21
C LEU A 599 -28.70 0.42 -3.16
N GLU A 600 -28.33 -0.03 -4.36
CA GLU A 600 -27.63 0.81 -5.34
C GLU A 600 -28.55 1.84 -6.02
N SER A 601 -29.86 1.57 -6.07
CA SER A 601 -30.76 2.32 -6.96
C SER A 601 -31.91 3.05 -6.25
N SER A 602 -32.47 2.50 -5.17
CA SER A 602 -33.45 3.13 -4.26
C SER A 602 -33.67 2.24 -3.05
N CYS A 603 -33.22 2.70 -1.89
CA CYS A 603 -33.41 1.97 -0.65
C CYS A 603 -34.89 1.95 -0.18
N LEU A 604 -35.77 2.77 -0.76
CA LEU A 604 -37.15 2.96 -0.28
C LEU A 604 -38.03 1.70 -0.38
N ASP A 605 -37.82 0.86 -1.39
CA ASP A 605 -38.63 -0.36 -1.61
C ASP A 605 -38.02 -1.61 -0.97
N LEU A 606 -36.78 -1.52 -0.49
CA LEU A 606 -36.07 -2.60 0.18
C LEU A 606 -36.85 -3.17 1.39
N PRO A 607 -37.48 -2.36 2.28
CA PRO A 607 -38.31 -2.87 3.38
C PRO A 607 -39.46 -3.77 2.92
N LYS A 608 -40.12 -3.44 1.81
CA LYS A 608 -41.24 -4.24 1.27
C LYS A 608 -40.73 -5.57 0.74
N PHE A 609 -39.62 -5.52 0.01
CA PHE A 609 -39.00 -6.70 -0.56
C PHE A 609 -38.48 -7.68 0.52
N TRP A 610 -37.95 -7.16 1.62
CA TRP A 610 -37.59 -7.94 2.80
C TRP A 610 -38.79 -8.69 3.41
N VAL A 611 -39.95 -8.04 3.53
CA VAL A 611 -41.17 -8.69 4.04
C VAL A 611 -41.63 -9.80 3.09
N GLN A 612 -41.58 -9.55 1.78
CA GLN A 612 -41.93 -10.57 0.78
C GLN A 612 -41.03 -11.81 0.89
N MET A 613 -39.71 -11.62 1.01
CA MET A 613 -38.76 -12.72 1.17
C MET A 613 -39.08 -13.61 2.38
N ASN A 614 -39.44 -12.99 3.51
CA ASN A 614 -39.79 -13.73 4.73
C ASN A 614 -41.14 -14.46 4.61
N HIS A 615 -42.11 -13.90 3.89
CA HIS A 615 -43.38 -14.57 3.62
C HIS A 615 -43.20 -15.83 2.75
N GLU A 616 -42.22 -15.82 1.85
CA GLU A 616 -41.84 -16.99 1.04
C GLU A 616 -41.03 -18.05 1.82
N GLY A 617 -40.72 -17.78 3.10
CA GLY A 617 -40.13 -18.76 4.02
C GLY A 617 -38.64 -19.07 3.78
N LEU A 618 -37.95 -18.24 2.99
CA LEU A 618 -36.52 -18.39 2.77
C LEU A 618 -35.72 -17.97 4.01
N LYS A 619 -34.67 -18.75 4.32
CA LYS A 619 -33.76 -18.43 5.43
C LYS A 619 -32.73 -17.40 4.96
N PRO A 620 -32.70 -16.18 5.53
CA PRO A 620 -31.70 -15.18 5.21
C PRO A 620 -30.30 -15.65 5.58
N ASP A 621 -29.30 -15.28 4.78
CA ASP A 621 -27.89 -15.48 5.11
C ASP A 621 -27.24 -14.17 5.62
N CYS A 622 -25.95 -14.23 5.93
CA CYS A 622 -25.19 -13.10 6.43
C CYS A 622 -25.16 -11.91 5.47
N PHE A 623 -25.13 -12.17 4.16
CA PHE A 623 -25.16 -11.14 3.12
C PHE A 623 -26.54 -10.50 3.00
N THR A 624 -27.61 -11.29 3.14
CA THR A 624 -28.99 -10.77 3.19
C THR A 624 -29.14 -9.81 4.36
N PHE A 625 -28.73 -10.21 5.56
CA PHE A 625 -28.84 -9.37 6.76
C PHE A 625 -28.01 -8.09 6.65
N ALA A 626 -26.76 -8.20 6.19
CA ALA A 626 -25.91 -7.03 5.99
C ALA A 626 -26.56 -6.04 5.00
N SER A 627 -27.01 -6.53 3.84
CA SER A 627 -27.66 -5.71 2.81
C SER A 627 -28.91 -5.02 3.35
N VAL A 628 -29.79 -5.76 4.03
CA VAL A 628 -31.05 -5.21 4.54
C VAL A 628 -30.79 -4.18 5.65
N LEU A 629 -29.89 -4.46 6.58
CA LEU A 629 -29.54 -3.52 7.65
C LEU A 629 -28.93 -2.23 7.11
N THR A 630 -28.01 -2.30 6.14
CA THR A 630 -27.45 -1.10 5.46
C THR A 630 -28.52 -0.30 4.73
N GLY A 631 -29.48 -0.97 4.11
CA GLY A 631 -30.62 -0.31 3.45
C GLY A 631 -31.52 0.42 4.45
N LEU A 632 -31.87 -0.25 5.54
CA LEU A 632 -32.67 0.31 6.62
C LEU A 632 -31.95 1.46 7.36
N ALA A 633 -30.61 1.40 7.44
CA ALA A 633 -29.77 2.49 7.91
C ALA A 633 -29.93 3.73 7.02
N SER A 634 -29.88 3.53 5.70
CA SER A 634 -29.95 4.61 4.71
C SER A 634 -31.34 5.25 4.59
N VAL A 635 -32.42 4.49 4.83
CA VAL A 635 -33.81 5.00 4.81
C VAL A 635 -34.23 5.60 6.16
N GLY A 636 -33.47 5.35 7.24
CA GLY A 636 -33.87 5.79 8.57
C GLY A 636 -35.05 4.98 9.16
N HIS A 637 -35.16 3.70 8.83
CA HIS A 637 -36.34 2.87 9.18
C HIS A 637 -36.11 1.98 10.43
N LEU A 638 -35.76 2.61 11.56
CA LEU A 638 -35.36 1.96 12.82
C LEU A 638 -36.24 0.79 13.28
N ASN A 639 -37.56 0.92 13.25
CA ASN A 639 -38.48 -0.11 13.75
C ASN A 639 -38.33 -1.45 13.03
N MET A 640 -38.10 -1.42 11.71
CA MET A 640 -37.85 -2.64 10.95
C MET A 640 -36.42 -3.12 11.18
N GLY A 641 -35.44 -2.21 11.32
CA GLY A 641 -34.06 -2.55 11.68
C GLY A 641 -33.98 -3.36 12.99
N LEU A 642 -34.77 -2.99 14.00
CA LEU A 642 -34.87 -3.73 15.26
C LEU A 642 -35.46 -5.14 15.07
N GLN A 643 -36.47 -5.31 14.21
CA GLN A 643 -37.04 -6.62 13.89
C GLN A 643 -36.02 -7.52 13.18
N VAL A 644 -35.31 -6.96 12.20
CA VAL A 644 -34.25 -7.64 11.46
C VAL A 644 -33.11 -8.03 12.41
N HIS A 645 -32.68 -7.15 13.30
CA HIS A 645 -31.67 -7.46 14.32
C HIS A 645 -32.15 -8.56 15.28
N GLY A 646 -33.43 -8.57 15.68
CA GLY A 646 -33.98 -9.67 16.47
C GLY A 646 -33.97 -11.02 15.73
N GLN A 647 -34.31 -11.03 14.44
CA GLN A 647 -34.29 -12.23 13.59
C GLN A 647 -32.86 -12.72 13.32
N LEU A 648 -31.90 -11.80 13.18
CA LEU A 648 -30.48 -12.07 13.07
C LEU A 648 -29.97 -12.89 14.25
N VAL A 649 -30.25 -12.42 15.48
CA VAL A 649 -29.81 -13.08 16.70
C VAL A 649 -30.43 -14.48 16.80
N LYS A 650 -31.72 -14.63 16.46
CA LYS A 650 -32.42 -15.93 16.45
C LYS A 650 -31.89 -16.90 15.39
N SER A 651 -31.38 -16.40 14.27
CA SER A 651 -30.85 -17.22 13.17
C SER A 651 -29.38 -17.61 13.36
N GLY A 652 -28.68 -17.04 14.34
CA GLY A 652 -27.29 -17.40 14.67
C GLY A 652 -26.23 -16.64 13.89
N HIS A 653 -26.61 -15.61 13.13
CA HIS A 653 -25.69 -14.78 12.33
C HIS A 653 -25.06 -13.60 13.11
N GLY A 654 -25.30 -13.52 14.43
CA GLY A 654 -24.87 -12.38 15.26
C GLY A 654 -23.36 -12.27 15.51
N THR A 655 -22.56 -13.29 15.19
CA THR A 655 -21.10 -13.31 15.40
C THR A 655 -20.30 -12.91 14.17
N GLU A 656 -20.93 -12.76 13.01
CA GLU A 656 -20.25 -12.46 11.75
C GLU A 656 -19.95 -10.96 11.63
N ILE A 657 -18.68 -10.60 11.39
CA ILE A 657 -18.22 -9.20 11.46
C ILE A 657 -18.92 -8.28 10.44
N CYS A 658 -19.23 -8.77 9.23
CA CYS A 658 -19.93 -7.98 8.21
C CYS A 658 -21.35 -7.57 8.65
N VAL A 659 -22.03 -8.47 9.34
CA VAL A 659 -23.34 -8.23 9.92
C VAL A 659 -23.22 -7.27 11.10
N GLN A 660 -22.27 -7.51 12.01
CA GLN A 660 -22.05 -6.65 13.17
C GLN A 660 -21.78 -5.20 12.77
N ASN A 661 -20.95 -4.98 11.75
CA ASN A 661 -20.72 -3.65 11.15
C ASN A 661 -22.01 -3.04 10.58
N SER A 662 -22.88 -3.84 9.97
CA SER A 662 -24.15 -3.38 9.43
C SER A 662 -25.17 -3.03 10.53
N VAL A 663 -25.15 -3.74 11.66
CA VAL A 663 -25.96 -3.42 12.86
C VAL A 663 -25.49 -2.10 13.47
N VAL A 664 -24.18 -1.90 13.61
CA VAL A 664 -23.61 -0.64 14.12
C VAL A 664 -23.99 0.53 13.22
N ASP A 665 -23.81 0.42 11.90
CA ASP A 665 -24.22 1.45 10.92
C ASP A 665 -25.72 1.77 11.01
N MET A 666 -26.56 0.73 11.12
CA MET A 666 -28.02 0.88 11.25
C MET A 666 -28.39 1.72 12.47
N TYR A 667 -27.80 1.47 13.64
CA TYR A 667 -28.08 2.28 14.82
C TYR A 667 -27.54 3.70 14.71
N ILE A 668 -26.32 3.89 14.21
CA ILE A 668 -25.69 5.23 14.09
C ILE A 668 -26.52 6.13 13.17
N LYS A 669 -26.81 5.69 11.94
CA LYS A 669 -27.56 6.49 10.95
C LYS A 669 -29.01 6.75 11.35
N ASN A 670 -29.58 5.91 12.21
CA ASN A 670 -30.92 6.13 12.79
C ASN A 670 -30.89 7.00 14.06
N GLN A 671 -29.83 7.79 14.30
CA GLN A 671 -29.68 8.69 15.45
C GLN A 671 -29.71 7.97 16.82
N ARG A 672 -29.34 6.69 16.85
CA ARG A 672 -29.27 5.86 18.06
C ARG A 672 -27.82 5.49 18.40
N LEU A 673 -26.94 6.51 18.49
CA LEU A 673 -25.50 6.32 18.70
C LEU A 673 -25.19 5.40 19.89
N PHE A 674 -25.86 5.56 21.03
CA PHE A 674 -25.60 4.74 22.22
C PHE A 674 -25.98 3.27 22.05
N ASP A 675 -27.01 2.95 21.26
CA ASP A 675 -27.33 1.56 20.93
C ASP A 675 -26.28 0.99 19.94
N GLY A 676 -25.80 1.82 19.02
CA GLY A 676 -24.67 1.48 18.14
C GLY A 676 -23.37 1.23 18.89
N LEU A 677 -23.06 2.04 19.90
CA LEU A 677 -21.91 1.85 20.79
C LEU A 677 -22.04 0.56 21.62
N LYS A 678 -23.25 0.24 22.07
CA LYS A 678 -23.50 -1.04 22.75
C LYS A 678 -23.23 -2.22 21.82
N ALA A 679 -23.77 -2.18 20.60
CA ALA A 679 -23.53 -3.22 19.59
C ALA A 679 -22.03 -3.34 19.25
N PHE A 680 -21.33 -2.22 19.10
CA PHE A 680 -19.87 -2.18 18.87
C PHE A 680 -19.09 -2.81 20.03
N ASN A 681 -19.44 -2.47 21.27
CA ASN A 681 -18.77 -3.02 22.46
C ASN A 681 -18.98 -4.53 22.60
N GLU A 682 -20.13 -5.06 22.20
CA GLU A 682 -20.45 -6.49 22.19
C GLU A 682 -19.73 -7.28 21.09
N MET A 683 -19.10 -6.62 20.10
CA MET A 683 -18.31 -7.28 19.06
C MET A 683 -17.05 -7.94 19.65
N GLY A 684 -16.87 -9.23 19.38
CA GLY A 684 -15.69 -10.00 19.81
C GLY A 684 -14.41 -9.64 19.05
N GLU A 685 -14.51 -9.36 17.75
CA GLU A 685 -13.43 -8.83 16.92
C GLU A 685 -13.89 -7.53 16.26
N LYS A 686 -13.00 -6.53 16.19
CA LYS A 686 -13.29 -5.22 15.61
C LYS A 686 -12.28 -4.95 14.49
N ASP A 687 -12.79 -4.65 13.31
CA ASP A 687 -11.96 -4.32 12.14
C ASP A 687 -11.90 -2.81 11.92
N VAL A 688 -11.24 -2.39 10.84
CA VAL A 688 -11.14 -0.97 10.49
C VAL A 688 -12.51 -0.33 10.25
N CYS A 689 -13.48 -1.11 9.73
CA CYS A 689 -14.81 -0.61 9.41
C CYS A 689 -15.58 -0.27 10.68
N SER A 690 -15.60 -1.15 11.69
CA SER A 690 -16.30 -0.92 12.95
C SER A 690 -15.78 0.32 13.68
N TRP A 691 -14.45 0.49 13.78
CA TRP A 691 -13.83 1.67 14.39
C TRP A 691 -14.13 2.96 13.63
N THR A 692 -14.08 2.90 12.29
CA THR A 692 -14.36 4.08 11.46
C THR A 692 -15.82 4.50 11.57
N GLN A 693 -16.76 3.55 11.66
CA GLN A 693 -18.19 3.82 11.85
C GLN A 693 -18.46 4.50 13.19
N ILE A 694 -17.89 4.02 14.30
CA ILE A 694 -18.04 4.67 15.61
C ILE A 694 -17.44 6.07 15.61
N ALA A 695 -16.24 6.25 15.05
CA ALA A 695 -15.61 7.56 14.97
C ALA A 695 -16.44 8.54 14.13
N ALA A 696 -17.02 8.10 13.01
CA ALA A 696 -17.95 8.88 12.21
C ALA A 696 -19.24 9.20 12.99
N GLY A 697 -19.79 8.22 13.72
CA GLY A 697 -20.98 8.42 14.55
C GLY A 697 -20.78 9.47 15.65
N TRP A 698 -19.60 9.54 16.27
CA TRP A 698 -19.27 10.61 17.21
C TRP A 698 -19.21 12.00 16.54
N LEU A 699 -18.72 12.09 15.30
CA LEU A 699 -18.73 13.35 14.54
C LEU A 699 -20.16 13.80 14.23
N GLU A 700 -21.01 12.89 13.76
CA GLU A 700 -22.42 13.19 13.47
C GLU A 700 -23.19 13.63 14.73
N TYR A 701 -22.83 13.09 15.89
CA TYR A 701 -23.40 13.49 17.18
C TYR A 701 -22.84 14.84 17.69
N GLY A 702 -21.80 15.40 17.06
CA GLY A 702 -21.19 16.68 17.43
C GLY A 702 -20.07 16.58 18.47
N GLU A 703 -19.47 15.40 18.65
CA GLU A 703 -18.40 15.13 19.63
C GLU A 703 -17.08 14.75 18.93
N PRO A 704 -16.41 15.68 18.22
CA PRO A 704 -15.20 15.39 17.45
C PRO A 704 -14.01 14.92 18.30
N THR A 705 -13.94 15.28 19.59
CA THR A 705 -12.90 14.80 20.51
C THR A 705 -12.98 13.30 20.71
N LYS A 706 -14.18 12.76 20.94
CA LYS A 706 -14.42 11.32 21.10
C LYS A 706 -14.15 10.54 19.81
N ALA A 707 -14.37 11.17 18.65
CA ALA A 707 -13.99 10.58 17.38
C ALA A 707 -12.46 10.36 17.29
N LEU A 708 -11.66 11.34 17.70
CA LEU A 708 -10.20 11.20 17.74
C LEU A 708 -9.73 10.20 18.80
N GLU A 709 -10.40 10.14 19.95
CA GLU A 709 -10.14 9.11 20.98
C GLU A 709 -10.39 7.70 20.44
N ALA A 710 -11.51 7.47 19.75
CA ALA A 710 -11.80 6.18 19.12
C ALA A 710 -10.75 5.79 18.07
N ILE A 711 -10.27 6.75 17.27
CA ILE A 711 -9.19 6.52 16.29
C ILE A 711 -7.84 6.25 16.99
N ALA A 712 -7.58 6.89 18.13
CA ALA A 712 -6.40 6.62 18.93
C ALA A 712 -6.43 5.21 19.53
N GLU A 713 -7.58 4.79 20.08
CA GLU A 713 -7.79 3.42 20.59
C GLU A 713 -7.62 2.37 19.50
N MET A 714 -8.21 2.58 18.32
CA MET A 714 -8.01 1.73 17.14
C MET A 714 -6.51 1.52 16.86
N ARG A 715 -5.71 2.58 16.91
CA ARG A 715 -4.26 2.51 16.69
C ARG A 715 -3.51 1.80 17.83
N MET A 716 -3.93 1.99 19.08
CA MET A 716 -3.34 1.27 20.22
C MET A 716 -3.57 -0.25 20.12
N MET A 717 -4.69 -0.66 19.53
CA MET A 717 -5.01 -2.06 19.26
C MET A 717 -4.25 -2.63 18.04
N GLY A 718 -3.35 -1.85 17.44
CA GLY A 718 -2.57 -2.26 16.26
C GLY A 718 -3.36 -2.29 14.95
N ILE A 719 -4.57 -1.74 14.93
CA ILE A 719 -5.42 -1.69 13.73
C ILE A 719 -5.04 -0.44 12.93
N ILE A 720 -4.63 -0.65 11.67
CA ILE A 720 -4.11 0.42 10.80
C ILE A 720 -5.28 1.24 10.22
N PRO A 721 -5.30 2.57 10.40
CA PRO A 721 -6.29 3.45 9.77
C PRO A 721 -6.28 3.35 8.25
N ASN A 722 -7.47 3.35 7.63
CA ASN A 722 -7.61 3.41 6.18
C ASN A 722 -7.96 4.83 5.70
N LYS A 723 -8.19 4.97 4.39
CA LYS A 723 -8.55 6.25 3.76
C LYS A 723 -9.80 6.92 4.37
N PHE A 724 -10.80 6.12 4.76
CA PHE A 724 -12.03 6.62 5.38
C PHE A 724 -11.77 7.06 6.82
N THR A 725 -10.99 6.29 7.59
CA THR A 725 -10.57 6.69 8.95
C THR A 725 -9.80 8.01 8.95
N LEU A 726 -8.93 8.23 7.95
CA LEU A 726 -8.21 9.50 7.79
C LEU A 726 -9.13 10.68 7.48
N ALA A 727 -10.09 10.51 6.57
CA ALA A 727 -11.08 11.55 6.28
C ALA A 727 -11.89 11.92 7.54
N THR A 728 -12.30 10.92 8.32
CA THR A 728 -12.94 11.11 9.63
C THR A 728 -12.03 11.87 10.60
N ALA A 729 -10.76 11.50 10.70
CA ALA A 729 -9.79 12.21 11.55
C ALA A 729 -9.60 13.67 11.13
N PHE A 730 -9.48 13.95 9.83
CA PHE A 730 -9.33 15.31 9.32
C PHE A 730 -10.57 16.16 9.60
N ASN A 731 -11.77 15.61 9.42
CA ASN A 731 -13.01 16.29 9.76
C ASN A 731 -13.09 16.60 11.26
N ALA A 732 -12.72 15.65 12.12
CA ALA A 732 -12.64 15.87 13.56
C ALA A 732 -11.67 17.01 13.94
N CYS A 733 -10.46 17.00 13.37
CA CYS A 733 -9.47 18.05 13.58
C CYS A 733 -9.94 19.41 13.06
N ALA A 734 -10.65 19.44 11.93
CA ALA A 734 -11.20 20.65 11.33
C ALA A 734 -12.24 21.30 12.25
N ASN A 735 -13.16 20.51 12.81
CA ASN A 735 -14.20 21.00 13.72
C ASN A 735 -13.63 21.48 15.06
N LEU A 736 -12.51 20.91 15.50
CA LEU A 736 -11.81 21.31 16.74
C LEU A 736 -10.77 22.42 16.53
N SER A 737 -10.45 22.78 15.29
CA SER A 737 -9.30 23.62 14.94
C SER A 737 -7.96 23.08 15.51
N PHE A 738 -7.81 21.74 15.58
CA PHE A 738 -6.62 21.08 16.13
C PHE A 738 -5.55 20.86 15.04
N LEU A 739 -4.86 21.95 14.68
CA LEU A 739 -3.85 21.94 13.62
C LEU A 739 -2.75 20.88 13.83
N GLU A 740 -2.24 20.73 15.05
CA GLU A 740 -1.13 19.80 15.34
C GLU A 740 -1.56 18.33 15.23
N GLU A 741 -2.76 17.97 15.68
CA GLU A 741 -3.30 16.61 15.47
C GLU A 741 -3.60 16.36 13.99
N GLY A 742 -4.09 17.38 13.27
CA GLY A 742 -4.24 17.34 11.82
C GLY A 742 -2.91 17.09 11.09
N LYS A 743 -1.82 17.74 11.49
CA LYS A 743 -0.47 17.50 10.95
C LYS A 743 0.03 16.08 11.23
N LYS A 744 -0.25 15.52 12.43
CA LYS A 744 0.09 14.12 12.74
C LYS A 744 -0.67 13.14 11.82
N ALA A 745 -1.97 13.37 11.61
CA ALA A 745 -2.77 12.59 10.67
C ALA A 745 -2.31 12.75 9.22
N HIS A 746 -1.85 13.95 8.81
CA HIS A 746 -1.23 14.17 7.50
C HIS A 746 0.08 13.38 7.36
N GLY A 747 0.91 13.34 8.40
CA GLY A 747 2.10 12.46 8.43
C GLY A 747 1.75 10.99 8.22
N LEU A 748 0.64 10.52 8.79
CA LEU A 748 0.12 9.16 8.55
C LEU A 748 -0.35 8.97 7.11
N ARG A 749 -1.09 9.94 6.53
CA ARG A 749 -1.44 9.96 5.10
C ARG A 749 -0.21 9.79 4.22
N ILE A 750 0.88 10.53 4.49
CA ILE A 750 2.13 10.42 3.71
C ILE A 750 2.75 9.01 3.83
N LYS A 751 2.76 8.43 5.03
CA LYS A 751 3.31 7.08 5.28
C LYS A 751 2.52 5.96 4.60
N LEU A 752 1.22 6.16 4.37
CA LEU A 752 0.36 5.16 3.71
C LEU A 752 0.55 5.10 2.18
N GLY A 753 1.30 6.03 1.56
CA GLY A 753 1.74 5.94 0.17
C GLY A 753 0.77 6.47 -0.88
N VAL A 754 0.92 5.99 -2.13
CA VAL A 754 0.38 6.61 -3.37
C VAL A 754 -1.07 6.22 -3.68
N ASP A 755 -1.66 5.24 -2.98
CA ASP A 755 -3.03 4.73 -3.23
C ASP A 755 -4.13 5.49 -2.46
N ILE A 756 -3.93 6.79 -2.21
CA ILE A 756 -4.90 7.60 -1.46
C ILE A 756 -5.77 8.42 -2.42
N ASP A 757 -7.08 8.30 -2.19
CA ASP A 757 -8.17 8.86 -2.99
C ASP A 757 -8.22 10.40 -2.89
N VAL A 758 -8.64 11.08 -3.97
CA VAL A 758 -8.81 12.55 -4.06
C VAL A 758 -9.69 13.08 -2.93
N CYS A 759 -10.65 12.28 -2.45
CA CYS A 759 -11.52 12.61 -1.32
C CYS A 759 -10.77 12.86 0.00
N VAL A 760 -9.69 12.12 0.28
CA VAL A 760 -8.91 12.30 1.51
C VAL A 760 -8.11 13.60 1.46
N ASP A 761 -7.55 13.92 0.29
CA ASP A 761 -6.82 15.17 0.10
C ASP A 761 -7.77 16.37 0.15
N ASN A 762 -9.00 16.25 -0.33
CA ASN A 762 -10.04 17.28 -0.13
C ASN A 762 -10.34 17.49 1.36
N ALA A 763 -10.50 16.41 2.14
CA ALA A 763 -10.71 16.51 3.59
C ALA A 763 -9.50 17.14 4.30
N LEU A 764 -8.28 16.87 3.82
CA LEU A 764 -7.05 17.47 4.33
C LEU A 764 -6.95 18.96 4.01
N ILE A 765 -7.34 19.39 2.81
CA ILE A 765 -7.43 20.82 2.44
C ILE A 765 -8.44 21.53 3.37
N ASP A 766 -9.63 20.96 3.57
CA ASP A 766 -10.66 21.52 4.46
C ASP A 766 -10.15 21.63 5.90
N MET A 767 -9.44 20.61 6.39
CA MET A 767 -8.84 20.62 7.73
C MET A 767 -7.84 21.75 7.90
N TYR A 768 -6.89 21.90 6.96
CA TYR A 768 -5.91 22.98 7.02
C TYR A 768 -6.57 24.35 6.93
N ALA A 769 -7.54 24.52 6.02
CA ALA A 769 -8.27 25.78 5.85
C ALA A 769 -9.06 26.17 7.10
N LYS A 770 -9.82 25.25 7.70
CA LYS A 770 -10.58 25.51 8.95
C LYS A 770 -9.69 25.71 10.17
N CYS A 771 -8.50 25.12 10.19
CA CYS A 771 -7.49 25.40 11.22
C CYS A 771 -6.71 26.71 10.98
N GLY A 772 -7.05 27.49 9.96
CA GLY A 772 -6.40 28.77 9.65
C GLY A 772 -5.03 28.64 8.95
N SER A 773 -4.59 27.44 8.58
CA SER A 773 -3.29 27.20 7.96
C SER A 773 -3.42 27.10 6.44
N MET A 774 -3.58 28.27 5.79
CA MET A 774 -3.78 28.32 4.35
C MET A 774 -2.56 27.83 3.55
N ASP A 775 -1.35 27.99 4.08
CA ASP A 775 -0.11 27.48 3.45
C ASP A 775 -0.13 25.94 3.33
N GLY A 776 -0.62 25.26 4.35
CA GLY A 776 -0.80 23.80 4.35
C GLY A 776 -1.83 23.36 3.31
N ALA A 777 -2.97 24.06 3.25
CA ALA A 777 -4.02 23.81 2.26
C ALA A 777 -3.49 23.99 0.82
N TRP A 778 -2.75 25.07 0.56
CA TRP A 778 -2.10 25.31 -0.73
C TRP A 778 -1.07 24.24 -1.08
N GLY A 779 -0.28 23.79 -0.10
CA GLY A 779 0.72 22.74 -0.28
C GLY A 779 0.08 21.45 -0.79
N VAL A 780 -1.02 21.02 -0.17
CA VAL A 780 -1.78 19.84 -0.59
C VAL A 780 -2.39 20.06 -1.97
N PHE A 781 -3.12 21.17 -2.17
CA PHE A 781 -3.81 21.47 -3.43
C PHE A 781 -2.86 21.51 -4.63
N LYS A 782 -1.61 21.98 -4.47
CA LYS A 782 -0.61 22.03 -5.55
C LYS A 782 -0.03 20.66 -5.92
N VAL A 783 0.10 19.75 -4.96
CA VAL A 783 0.67 18.41 -5.16
C VAL A 783 -0.33 17.43 -5.78
N MET A 784 -1.64 17.72 -5.73
CA MET A 784 -2.66 16.86 -6.35
C MET A 784 -2.50 16.79 -7.87
N ASP A 785 -2.33 15.57 -8.41
CA ASP A 785 -2.23 15.31 -9.85
C ASP A 785 -3.59 15.42 -10.56
N ASP A 786 -4.65 14.89 -9.92
CA ASP A 786 -6.04 14.95 -10.42
C ASP A 786 -6.92 15.71 -9.42
N ARG A 787 -7.55 16.80 -9.88
CA ARG A 787 -8.38 17.68 -9.05
C ARG A 787 -9.83 17.57 -9.50
N SER A 788 -10.65 16.99 -8.63
CA SER A 788 -12.11 16.95 -8.79
C SER A 788 -12.73 18.34 -8.62
N ILE A 789 -13.98 18.52 -9.07
CA ILE A 789 -14.77 19.74 -8.77
C ILE A 789 -14.71 20.07 -7.27
N VAL A 790 -14.90 19.06 -6.41
CA VAL A 790 -14.85 19.21 -4.95
C VAL A 790 -13.52 19.80 -4.48
N SER A 791 -12.39 19.39 -5.07
CA SER A 791 -11.05 19.92 -4.73
C SER A 791 -10.96 21.42 -4.95
N TRP A 792 -11.46 21.92 -6.08
CA TRP A 792 -11.55 23.34 -6.39
C TRP A 792 -12.52 24.06 -5.46
N THR A 793 -13.70 23.49 -5.25
CA THR A 793 -14.74 24.08 -4.41
C THR A 793 -14.29 24.26 -2.95
N THR A 794 -13.62 23.24 -2.38
CA THR A 794 -13.05 23.28 -1.03
C THR A 794 -11.98 24.36 -0.92
N MET A 795 -11.12 24.49 -1.93
CA MET A 795 -10.06 25.50 -1.92
C MET A 795 -10.61 26.93 -2.02
N ILE A 796 -11.61 27.17 -2.89
CA ILE A 796 -12.30 28.47 -3.02
C ILE A 796 -12.94 28.86 -1.68
N MET A 797 -13.68 27.94 -1.05
CA MET A 797 -14.30 28.17 0.25
C MET A 797 -13.25 28.45 1.33
N GLY A 798 -12.17 27.65 1.38
CA GLY A 798 -11.08 27.81 2.34
C GLY A 798 -10.41 29.18 2.23
N CYS A 799 -10.11 29.64 1.02
CA CYS A 799 -9.60 31.00 0.79
C CYS A 799 -10.59 32.08 1.26
N ALA A 800 -11.87 31.93 0.92
CA ALA A 800 -12.91 32.90 1.28
C ALA A 800 -13.08 33.05 2.80
N GLN A 801 -13.13 31.94 3.53
CA GLN A 801 -13.27 31.91 4.99
C GLN A 801 -12.04 32.48 5.72
N ASN A 802 -10.85 32.37 5.12
CA ASN A 802 -9.61 32.89 5.67
C ASN A 802 -9.27 34.32 5.18
N GLY A 803 -10.26 35.07 4.67
CA GLY A 803 -10.11 36.46 4.26
C GLY A 803 -9.34 36.67 2.95
N GLN A 804 -9.03 35.60 2.20
CA GLN A 804 -8.33 35.66 0.91
C GLN A 804 -9.32 35.70 -0.27
N ALA A 805 -10.31 36.59 -0.20
CA ALA A 805 -11.42 36.67 -1.15
C ALA A 805 -10.96 36.80 -2.62
N ARG A 806 -9.95 37.64 -2.89
CA ARG A 806 -9.43 37.83 -4.26
C ARG A 806 -8.76 36.57 -4.81
N GLU A 807 -8.03 35.82 -3.98
CA GLU A 807 -7.43 34.55 -4.40
C GLU A 807 -8.49 33.48 -4.65
N ALA A 808 -9.54 33.43 -3.81
CA ALA A 808 -10.69 32.53 -4.03
C ALA A 808 -11.31 32.73 -5.43
N LEU A 809 -11.50 33.98 -5.86
CA LEU A 809 -12.04 34.28 -7.19
C LEU A 809 -11.07 33.95 -8.33
N LYS A 810 -9.75 34.16 -8.14
CA LYS A 810 -8.75 33.71 -9.13
C LYS A 810 -8.79 32.20 -9.33
N ILE A 811 -8.94 31.43 -8.25
CA ILE A 811 -9.06 29.97 -8.31
C ILE A 811 -10.34 29.56 -9.04
N PHE A 812 -11.46 30.26 -8.79
CA PHE A 812 -12.71 30.03 -9.51
C PHE A 812 -12.56 30.28 -11.02
N ASP A 813 -11.93 31.39 -11.41
CA ASP A 813 -11.66 31.68 -12.82
C ASP A 813 -10.70 30.65 -13.45
N GLU A 814 -9.66 30.22 -12.73
CA GLU A 814 -8.73 29.18 -13.17
C GLU A 814 -9.44 27.83 -13.40
N MET A 815 -10.36 27.45 -12.51
CA MET A 815 -11.19 26.24 -12.65
C MET A 815 -11.98 26.27 -13.96
N ILE A 816 -12.61 27.40 -14.28
CA ILE A 816 -13.36 27.59 -15.53
C ILE A 816 -12.42 27.54 -16.74
N LEU A 817 -11.28 28.22 -16.68
CA LEU A 817 -10.29 28.23 -17.77
C LEU A 817 -9.73 26.84 -18.08
N LYS A 818 -9.62 25.96 -17.06
CA LYS A 818 -9.22 24.55 -17.22
C LYS A 818 -10.35 23.65 -17.73
N GLY A 819 -11.52 24.19 -18.04
CA GLY A 819 -12.67 23.46 -18.58
C GLY A 819 -13.45 22.66 -17.54
N ILE A 820 -13.21 22.89 -16.25
CA ILE A 820 -13.93 22.22 -15.15
C ILE A 820 -15.22 22.98 -14.89
N LYS A 821 -16.37 22.33 -15.09
CA LYS A 821 -17.68 22.97 -14.95
C LYS A 821 -18.02 23.22 -13.47
N PRO A 822 -18.28 24.47 -13.06
CA PRO A 822 -18.80 24.77 -11.73
C PRO A 822 -20.16 24.09 -11.49
N ASN A 823 -20.43 23.71 -10.24
CA ASN A 823 -21.74 23.22 -9.81
C ASN A 823 -22.44 24.26 -8.90
N TYR A 824 -23.66 23.94 -8.44
CA TYR A 824 -24.43 24.77 -7.52
C TYR A 824 -23.58 25.27 -6.33
N ILE A 825 -22.89 24.36 -5.63
CA ILE A 825 -22.09 24.70 -4.45
C ILE A 825 -20.89 25.60 -4.80
N THR A 826 -20.31 25.45 -6.00
CA THR A 826 -19.17 26.26 -6.42
C THR A 826 -19.55 27.74 -6.59
N PHE A 827 -20.75 28.02 -7.11
CA PHE A 827 -21.26 29.39 -7.19
C PHE A 827 -21.58 29.96 -5.80
N VAL A 828 -22.11 29.15 -4.88
CA VAL A 828 -22.26 29.54 -3.47
C VAL A 828 -20.91 30.01 -2.89
N CYS A 829 -19.83 29.24 -3.09
CA CYS A 829 -18.49 29.62 -2.61
C CYS A 829 -17.96 30.91 -3.26
N ALA A 830 -18.16 31.09 -4.57
CA ALA A 830 -17.71 32.28 -5.28
C ALA A 830 -18.47 33.54 -4.82
N LEU A 831 -19.79 33.46 -4.65
CA LEU A 831 -20.61 34.57 -4.13
C LEU A 831 -20.28 34.87 -2.67
N TYR A 832 -20.01 33.85 -1.85
CA TYR A 832 -19.51 34.06 -0.50
C TYR A 832 -18.17 34.82 -0.51
N ALA A 833 -17.22 34.45 -1.38
CA ALA A 833 -15.96 35.16 -1.55
C ALA A 833 -16.18 36.62 -1.97
N CYS A 834 -17.07 36.88 -2.94
CA CYS A 834 -17.44 38.25 -3.30
C CYS A 834 -18.02 39.02 -2.10
N SER A 835 -18.88 38.38 -1.31
CA SER A 835 -19.49 38.96 -0.11
C SER A 835 -18.47 39.31 0.98
N GLN A 836 -17.41 38.51 1.14
CA GLN A 836 -16.30 38.80 2.04
C GLN A 836 -15.40 39.94 1.51
N GLY A 837 -15.14 39.96 0.21
CA GLY A 837 -14.30 40.98 -0.45
C GLY A 837 -15.03 42.27 -0.84
N MET A 838 -16.36 42.33 -0.69
CA MET A 838 -17.22 43.40 -1.20
C MET A 838 -17.09 43.65 -2.71
N PHE A 839 -16.98 42.59 -3.51
CA PHE A 839 -16.85 42.64 -4.96
C PHE A 839 -18.23 42.59 -5.64
N THR A 840 -18.93 43.73 -5.68
CA THR A 840 -20.31 43.83 -6.18
C THR A 840 -20.46 43.48 -7.65
N ASP A 841 -19.55 43.99 -8.49
CA ASP A 841 -19.62 43.81 -9.94
C ASP A 841 -19.35 42.35 -10.32
N GLU A 842 -18.32 41.74 -9.72
CA GLU A 842 -18.00 40.33 -9.91
C GLU A 842 -19.13 39.42 -9.39
N ALA A 843 -19.78 39.76 -8.28
CA ALA A 843 -20.92 38.98 -7.78
C ALA A 843 -22.08 38.94 -8.76
N TRP A 844 -22.49 40.11 -9.31
CA TRP A 844 -23.54 40.18 -10.32
C TRP A 844 -23.17 39.44 -11.61
N LYS A 845 -21.91 39.53 -12.03
CA LYS A 845 -21.38 38.75 -13.15
C LYS A 845 -21.53 37.25 -12.90
N TYR A 846 -21.06 36.75 -11.75
CA TYR A 846 -21.12 35.31 -11.44
C TYR A 846 -22.56 34.83 -11.26
N PHE A 847 -23.40 35.59 -10.56
CA PHE A 847 -24.81 35.28 -10.37
C PHE A 847 -25.56 35.15 -11.71
N SER A 848 -25.28 36.03 -12.67
CA SER A 848 -25.86 35.98 -14.01
C SER A 848 -25.32 34.81 -14.84
N SER A 849 -23.99 34.61 -14.83
CA SER A 849 -23.33 33.52 -15.57
C SER A 849 -23.81 32.13 -15.15
N MET A 850 -24.18 31.97 -13.87
CA MET A 850 -24.69 30.71 -13.31
C MET A 850 -25.87 30.17 -14.12
N THR A 851 -26.80 31.04 -14.50
CA THR A 851 -27.98 30.66 -15.32
C THR A 851 -27.67 30.68 -16.80
N ILE A 852 -27.02 31.74 -17.29
CA ILE A 852 -26.82 31.99 -18.73
C ILE A 852 -25.82 31.01 -19.34
N ASP A 853 -24.66 30.85 -18.69
CA ASP A 853 -23.52 30.11 -19.24
C ASP A 853 -23.47 28.66 -18.73
N HIS A 854 -24.01 28.40 -17.54
CA HIS A 854 -23.91 27.09 -16.88
C HIS A 854 -25.25 26.35 -16.71
N GLY A 855 -26.39 27.00 -16.98
CA GLY A 855 -27.71 26.38 -16.88
C GLY A 855 -28.11 25.98 -15.45
N ILE A 856 -27.53 26.60 -14.43
CA ILE A 856 -27.81 26.33 -13.02
C ILE A 856 -28.79 27.40 -12.51
N SER A 857 -29.91 26.97 -11.94
CA SER A 857 -30.89 27.89 -11.35
C SER A 857 -30.40 28.39 -9.98
N PRO A 858 -30.41 29.70 -9.71
CA PRO A 858 -30.09 30.25 -8.39
C PRO A 858 -31.04 29.70 -7.34
N GLY A 859 -30.47 29.12 -6.27
CA GLY A 859 -31.21 28.70 -5.08
C GLY A 859 -31.06 29.70 -3.94
N GLU A 860 -31.70 29.41 -2.80
CA GLU A 860 -31.79 30.33 -1.68
C GLU A 860 -30.41 30.79 -1.17
N ASP A 861 -29.44 29.88 -1.06
CA ASP A 861 -28.08 30.19 -0.60
C ASP A 861 -27.39 31.26 -1.46
N HIS A 862 -27.65 31.24 -2.78
CA HIS A 862 -27.07 32.22 -3.70
C HIS A 862 -27.65 33.62 -3.45
N TYR A 863 -28.97 33.69 -3.26
CA TYR A 863 -29.65 34.94 -2.92
C TYR A 863 -29.20 35.47 -1.55
N ILE A 864 -29.01 34.60 -0.55
CA ILE A 864 -28.51 35.01 0.77
C ILE A 864 -27.18 35.75 0.63
N TYR A 865 -26.21 35.24 -0.13
CA TYR A 865 -24.91 35.89 -0.28
C TYR A 865 -24.96 37.19 -1.10
N MET A 866 -25.86 37.28 -2.08
CA MET A 866 -26.13 38.53 -2.82
C MET A 866 -26.76 39.59 -1.91
N VAL A 867 -27.79 39.23 -1.14
CA VAL A 867 -28.44 40.10 -0.15
C VAL A 867 -27.44 40.53 0.93
N HIS A 868 -26.62 39.61 1.42
CA HIS A 868 -25.57 39.92 2.39
C HIS A 868 -24.53 40.89 1.84
N LEU A 869 -24.10 40.69 0.58
CA LEU A 869 -23.16 41.57 -0.12
C LEU A 869 -23.73 42.99 -0.30
N LEU A 870 -24.92 43.10 -0.90
CA LEU A 870 -25.61 44.37 -1.13
C LEU A 870 -25.89 45.09 0.19
N GLY A 871 -26.33 44.32 1.19
CA GLY A 871 -26.54 44.79 2.54
C GLY A 871 -25.28 45.38 3.16
N ARG A 872 -24.13 44.68 3.08
CA ARG A 872 -22.84 45.20 3.56
C ARG A 872 -22.37 46.43 2.80
N ALA A 873 -22.62 46.50 1.50
CA ALA A 873 -22.29 47.65 0.67
C ALA A 873 -23.23 48.86 0.88
N GLY A 874 -24.30 48.71 1.68
CA GLY A 874 -25.26 49.78 1.99
C GLY A 874 -26.39 49.92 0.98
N HIS A 875 -26.48 49.03 -0.02
CA HIS A 875 -27.54 48.99 -1.02
C HIS A 875 -28.78 48.28 -0.48
N ILE A 876 -29.34 48.76 0.64
CA ILE A 876 -30.43 48.10 1.38
C ILE A 876 -31.69 47.91 0.52
N LYS A 877 -32.07 48.92 -0.25
CA LYS A 877 -33.27 48.86 -1.12
C LYS A 877 -33.12 47.83 -2.23
N GLU A 878 -31.95 47.80 -2.87
CA GLU A 878 -31.64 46.82 -3.91
C GLU A 878 -31.63 45.39 -3.34
N ALA A 879 -31.14 45.22 -2.11
CA ALA A 879 -31.20 43.95 -1.41
C ALA A 879 -32.65 43.52 -1.11
N GLU A 880 -33.53 44.42 -0.69
CA GLU A 880 -34.96 44.14 -0.48
C GLU A 880 -35.67 43.79 -1.80
N GLU A 881 -35.42 44.54 -2.87
CA GLU A 881 -35.95 44.26 -4.21
C GLU A 881 -35.50 42.88 -4.72
N LEU A 882 -34.25 42.51 -4.47
CA LEU A 882 -33.73 41.20 -4.84
C LEU A 882 -34.47 40.06 -4.13
N ILE A 883 -34.76 40.20 -2.82
CA ILE A 883 -35.55 39.21 -2.07
C ILE A 883 -36.95 39.06 -2.67
N LEU A 884 -37.59 40.19 -3.00
CA LEU A 884 -38.93 40.19 -3.59
C LEU A 884 -38.96 39.60 -5.00
N SER A 885 -37.83 39.61 -5.71
CA SER A 885 -37.69 39.02 -7.05
C SER A 885 -37.43 37.51 -7.06
N MET A 886 -37.27 36.88 -5.89
CA MET A 886 -36.97 35.44 -5.80
C MET A 886 -38.10 34.59 -6.42
N PRO A 887 -37.77 33.53 -7.20
CA PRO A 887 -38.78 32.70 -7.86
C PRO A 887 -39.50 31.72 -6.91
N PHE A 888 -39.20 31.76 -5.61
CA PHE A 888 -39.75 30.92 -4.55
C PHE A 888 -39.90 31.75 -3.26
N GLN A 889 -40.66 31.24 -2.30
CA GLN A 889 -40.86 31.90 -1.01
C GLN A 889 -39.55 31.99 -0.21
N PRO A 890 -39.09 33.20 0.19
CA PRO A 890 -37.87 33.35 0.98
C PRO A 890 -38.03 32.81 2.40
N SER A 891 -37.00 32.15 2.92
CA SER A 891 -36.95 31.69 4.31
C SER A 891 -36.66 32.82 5.30
N ALA A 892 -36.84 32.53 6.60
CA ALA A 892 -36.54 33.48 7.66
C ALA A 892 -35.07 33.96 7.61
N SER A 893 -34.14 33.10 7.19
CA SER A 893 -32.71 33.40 7.13
C SER A 893 -32.37 34.50 6.11
N VAL A 894 -33.06 34.55 4.96
CA VAL A 894 -32.87 35.61 3.95
C VAL A 894 -33.28 36.97 4.54
N TRP A 895 -34.44 37.02 5.17
CA TRP A 895 -34.96 38.24 5.82
C TRP A 895 -34.12 38.67 7.02
N GLN A 896 -33.63 37.72 7.82
CA GLN A 896 -32.68 37.99 8.92
C GLN A 896 -31.37 38.61 8.40
N THR A 897 -30.89 38.16 7.25
CA THR A 897 -29.68 38.71 6.60
C THR A 897 -29.88 40.18 6.23
N LEU A 898 -31.02 40.53 5.64
CA LEU A 898 -31.38 41.93 5.36
C LEU A 898 -31.57 42.74 6.65
N LEU A 899 -32.26 42.19 7.66
CA LEU A 899 -32.45 42.83 8.97
C LEU A 899 -31.12 43.18 9.63
N ASN A 900 -30.13 42.28 9.56
CA ASN A 900 -28.80 42.55 10.08
C ASN A 900 -28.07 43.66 9.29
N ALA A 901 -28.23 43.72 7.97
CA ALA A 901 -27.68 44.82 7.16
C ALA A 901 -28.34 46.17 7.50
N CYS A 902 -29.66 46.19 7.67
CA CYS A 902 -30.41 47.36 8.11
C CYS A 902 -29.96 47.85 9.49
N LEU A 903 -29.61 46.94 10.42
CA LEU A 903 -29.05 47.29 11.72
C LEU A 903 -27.71 48.03 11.57
N VAL A 904 -26.84 47.54 10.70
CA VAL A 904 -25.50 48.13 10.46
C VAL A 904 -25.59 49.51 9.81
N HIS A 905 -26.48 49.69 8.83
CA HIS A 905 -26.61 50.95 8.05
C HIS A 905 -27.69 51.90 8.56
N GLY A 906 -28.49 51.47 9.52
CA GLY A 906 -29.52 52.25 10.19
C GLY A 906 -30.79 52.54 9.41
N ASP A 907 -31.19 51.65 8.52
CA ASP A 907 -32.51 51.68 7.89
C ASP A 907 -33.56 50.96 8.76
N ILE A 908 -34.15 51.70 9.70
CA ILE A 908 -35.11 51.17 10.67
C ILE A 908 -36.39 50.67 9.99
N GLU A 909 -36.87 51.35 8.95
CA GLU A 909 -38.15 51.04 8.32
C GLU A 909 -38.08 49.75 7.51
N THR A 910 -37.02 49.57 6.73
CA THR A 910 -36.76 48.31 6.03
C THR A 910 -36.45 47.18 7.00
N GLY A 911 -35.74 47.49 8.09
CA GLY A 911 -35.49 46.56 9.20
C GLY A 911 -36.77 46.00 9.82
N LYS A 912 -37.75 46.85 10.15
CA LYS A 912 -39.05 46.40 10.70
C LYS A 912 -39.77 45.44 9.75
N ARG A 913 -39.87 45.78 8.46
CA ARG A 913 -40.49 44.91 7.44
C ARG A 913 -39.78 43.55 7.36
N ALA A 914 -38.46 43.56 7.29
CA ALA A 914 -37.67 42.32 7.25
C ALA A 914 -37.89 41.45 8.49
N ALA A 915 -37.94 42.05 9.68
CA ALA A 915 -38.22 41.32 10.92
C ALA A 915 -39.65 40.76 10.96
N GLU A 916 -40.65 41.51 10.49
CA GLU A 916 -42.03 41.02 10.39
C GLU A 916 -42.14 39.80 9.47
N HIS A 917 -41.49 39.84 8.30
CA HIS A 917 -41.42 38.69 7.41
C HIS A 917 -40.75 37.47 8.09
N ALA A 918 -39.59 37.65 8.71
CA ALA A 918 -38.86 36.57 9.38
C ALA A 918 -39.66 35.94 10.55
N ILE A 919 -40.30 36.76 11.38
CA ILE A 919 -41.12 36.32 12.53
C ILE A 919 -42.40 35.62 12.07
N ASN A 920 -42.99 36.06 10.97
CA ASN A 920 -44.20 35.41 10.43
C ASN A 920 -43.90 34.02 9.86
N LEU A 921 -42.69 33.80 9.33
CA LEU A 921 -42.23 32.52 8.83
C LEU A 921 -41.84 31.56 9.96
N ASP A 922 -41.07 32.02 10.95
CA ASP A 922 -40.76 31.26 12.16
C ASP A 922 -41.01 32.08 13.42
N ARG A 923 -42.13 31.79 14.09
CA ARG A 923 -42.54 32.51 15.31
C ARG A 923 -41.73 32.12 16.53
N LYS A 924 -41.06 30.96 16.51
CA LYS A 924 -40.33 30.42 17.67
C LYS A 924 -38.83 30.66 17.59
N ASP A 925 -38.31 31.03 16.42
CA ASP A 925 -36.90 31.36 16.27
C ASP A 925 -36.52 32.63 17.07
N PRO A 926 -35.64 32.53 18.09
CA PRO A 926 -35.20 33.68 18.86
C PRO A 926 -34.37 34.69 18.06
N ALA A 927 -33.72 34.27 16.96
CA ALA A 927 -32.77 35.11 16.23
C ALA A 927 -33.41 36.39 15.67
N SER A 928 -34.59 36.27 15.05
CA SER A 928 -35.33 37.41 14.47
C SER A 928 -35.68 38.46 15.52
N TYR A 929 -36.15 38.04 16.70
CA TYR A 929 -36.50 38.96 17.80
C TYR A 929 -35.27 39.60 18.40
N VAL A 930 -34.17 38.85 18.56
CA VAL A 930 -32.92 39.41 19.10
C VAL A 930 -32.31 40.44 18.13
N LEU A 931 -32.31 40.17 16.82
CA LEU A 931 -31.84 41.12 15.81
C LEU A 931 -32.67 42.40 15.79
N LEU A 932 -34.01 42.29 15.82
CA LEU A 932 -34.91 43.44 15.88
C LEU A 932 -34.76 44.21 17.21
N SER A 933 -34.57 43.51 18.33
CA SER A 933 -34.32 44.13 19.64
C SER A 933 -33.01 44.93 19.64
N ASN A 934 -31.95 44.36 19.06
CA ASN A 934 -30.66 45.02 18.94
C ASN A 934 -30.76 46.27 18.04
N MET A 935 -31.58 46.23 16.99
CA MET A 935 -31.87 47.40 16.15
C MET A 935 -32.56 48.49 16.95
N PHE A 936 -33.67 48.21 17.63
CA PHE A 936 -34.34 49.23 18.44
C PHE A 936 -33.43 49.80 19.53
N ALA A 937 -32.62 48.96 20.19
CA ALA A 937 -31.64 49.41 21.18
C ALA A 937 -30.56 50.31 20.56
N GLY A 938 -30.03 49.96 19.38
CA GLY A 938 -29.03 50.74 18.64
C GLY A 938 -29.51 52.15 18.26
N PHE A 939 -30.83 52.34 18.10
CA PHE A 939 -31.46 53.63 17.81
C PHE A 939 -32.13 54.29 19.03
N ASN A 940 -31.80 53.86 20.25
CA ASN A 940 -32.35 54.39 21.52
C ASN A 940 -33.88 54.29 21.65
N ASN A 941 -34.53 53.38 20.92
CA ASN A 941 -35.96 53.13 21.01
C ASN A 941 -36.28 52.05 22.06
N TRP A 942 -36.14 52.40 23.34
CA TRP A 942 -36.30 51.47 24.46
C TRP A 942 -37.75 50.99 24.67
N ASP A 943 -38.73 51.77 24.24
CA ASP A 943 -40.15 51.41 24.35
C ASP A 943 -40.47 50.19 23.48
N ASP A 944 -40.01 50.17 22.23
CA ASP A 944 -40.24 49.05 21.33
C ASP A 944 -39.38 47.81 21.71
N VAL A 945 -38.22 48.00 22.36
CA VAL A 945 -37.49 46.89 23.00
C VAL A 945 -38.33 46.24 24.10
N GLY A 946 -39.00 47.05 24.93
CA GLY A 946 -39.89 46.57 25.99
C GLY A 946 -41.04 45.74 25.44
N LYS A 947 -41.76 46.28 24.44
CA LYS A 947 -42.86 45.58 23.75
C LYS A 947 -42.40 44.27 23.10
N LEU A 948 -41.20 44.26 22.51
CA LEU A 948 -40.66 43.06 21.86
C LEU A 948 -40.29 41.96 22.85
N ARG A 949 -39.80 42.32 24.05
CA ARG A 949 -39.55 41.34 25.13
C ARG A 949 -40.85 40.73 25.64
N GLU A 950 -41.88 41.54 25.85
CA GLU A 950 -43.22 41.04 26.20
C GLU A 950 -43.77 40.10 25.12
N LEU A 951 -43.54 40.43 23.84
CA LEU A 951 -43.90 39.55 22.72
C LEU A 951 -43.13 38.22 22.73
N MET A 952 -41.85 38.23 23.09
CA MET A 952 -41.06 37.00 23.24
C MET A 952 -41.57 36.15 24.42
N GLU A 953 -41.91 36.77 25.54
CA GLU A 953 -42.46 36.09 26.73
C GLU A 953 -43.82 35.45 26.44
N THR A 954 -44.73 36.20 25.80
CA THR A 954 -46.06 35.69 25.43
C THR A 954 -46.01 34.53 24.43
N ARG A 955 -44.93 34.42 23.66
CA ARG A 955 -44.71 33.35 22.68
C ARG A 955 -43.79 32.23 23.19
N ASP A 956 -43.37 32.28 24.45
CA ASP A 956 -42.39 31.35 25.08
C ASP A 956 -41.08 31.21 24.28
N VAL A 957 -40.61 32.32 23.70
CA VAL A 957 -39.35 32.38 22.96
C VAL A 957 -38.22 32.78 23.91
N LYS A 958 -37.24 31.89 24.09
CA LYS A 958 -36.11 32.11 25.00
C LYS A 958 -34.84 32.43 24.23
N LYS A 959 -34.14 33.47 24.67
CA LYS A 959 -32.81 33.80 24.16
C LYS A 959 -31.83 32.66 24.51
N VAL A 960 -31.18 32.10 23.49
CA VAL A 960 -30.12 31.11 23.68
C VAL A 960 -28.80 31.84 24.02
N PRO A 961 -28.11 31.51 25.13
CA PRO A 961 -26.79 32.09 25.42
C PRO A 961 -25.76 31.61 24.40
N GLY A 962 -24.95 32.53 23.86
CA GLY A 962 -23.81 32.16 23.01
C GLY A 962 -22.70 31.51 23.83
N THR A 963 -22.10 30.44 23.31
CA THR A 963 -20.95 29.76 23.91
C THR A 963 -19.71 29.95 23.03
N SER A 964 -18.56 30.19 23.64
CA SER A 964 -17.26 30.28 22.97
C SER A 964 -16.22 29.46 23.74
N TRP A 965 -15.38 28.72 23.02
CA TRP A 965 -14.35 27.87 23.61
C TRP A 965 -12.98 28.54 23.50
N ILE A 966 -12.22 28.59 24.59
CA ILE A 966 -10.83 29.07 24.61
C ILE A 966 -9.98 27.96 25.24
N LYS A 967 -8.96 27.50 24.53
CA LYS A 967 -7.98 26.52 25.03
C LYS A 967 -6.81 27.29 25.64
N LEU A 968 -6.65 27.22 26.96
CA LEU A 968 -5.51 27.83 27.67
C LEU A 968 -4.30 26.90 27.57
N GLU A 969 -3.20 27.37 26.99
CA GLU A 969 -1.91 26.67 27.06
C GLU A 969 -1.36 26.76 28.49
N LYS A 970 -1.11 25.59 29.11
CA LYS A 970 -0.37 25.48 30.36
C LYS A 970 1.12 25.66 30.04
N ASP A 971 1.57 26.91 29.92
CA ASP A 971 2.94 27.38 30.22
C ASP A 971 3.18 28.76 29.59
N CYS A 972 2.63 29.81 30.20
CA CYS A 972 3.14 31.17 30.04
C CYS A 972 2.92 31.93 31.35
N SER A 973 4.02 32.33 31.98
CA SER A 973 4.02 33.29 33.08
C SER A 973 3.51 34.64 32.58
N VAL A 974 2.40 35.09 33.13
CA VAL A 974 1.71 36.34 32.77
C VAL A 974 2.51 37.55 33.30
N PRO A 975 2.87 38.55 32.48
CA PRO A 975 3.13 39.90 32.96
C PRO A 975 1.80 40.61 33.20
N SER A 976 1.69 41.29 34.34
CA SER A 976 0.49 41.94 34.84
C SER A 976 0.09 43.20 34.04
N GLY A 977 -1.15 43.23 33.52
CA GLY A 977 -2.00 44.43 33.36
C GLY A 977 -2.71 44.60 32.00
N PRO A 978 -3.77 45.44 31.89
CA PRO A 978 -4.87 45.70 32.82
C PRO A 978 -6.20 45.10 32.34
N LYS A 979 -7.14 45.00 33.29
CA LYS A 979 -8.48 44.39 33.22
C LYS A 979 -9.35 44.88 32.04
N PHE A 980 -9.87 43.95 31.25
CA PHE A 980 -11.21 44.06 30.66
C PHE A 980 -12.14 43.04 31.32
N SER A 981 -13.30 43.54 31.74
CA SER A 981 -14.28 42.91 32.61
C SER A 981 -15.21 41.92 31.88
N SER A 982 -15.39 40.77 32.53
CA SER A 982 -16.60 39.92 32.58
C SER A 982 -17.17 39.33 31.28
N MET A 983 -17.03 38.02 31.13
CA MET A 983 -18.16 37.10 30.93
C MET A 983 -17.79 35.73 31.53
N GLY A 984 -18.68 35.19 32.38
CA GLY A 984 -18.42 34.01 33.20
C GLY A 984 -18.36 32.73 32.38
N SER A 985 -17.21 32.05 32.43
CA SER A 985 -17.01 30.70 31.90
C SER A 985 -17.39 29.68 32.98
N LYS A 986 -18.43 28.87 32.75
CA LYS A 986 -18.61 27.59 33.44
C LYS A 986 -17.61 26.60 32.84
N ILE A 987 -16.68 26.15 33.67
CA ILE A 987 -15.79 25.01 33.42
C ILE A 987 -16.57 23.76 33.84
N SER A 988 -16.71 22.78 32.95
CA SER A 988 -17.06 21.39 33.27
C SER A 988 -16.09 20.47 32.56
#